data_AF-A0AAW0ELC3-F1
#
_entry.id   AF-A0AAW0ELC3-F1
#
_cell.length_a   1.000
_cell.length_b   1.000
_cell.length_c   1.000
_cell.angle_alpha   90.00
_cell.angle_beta   90.00
_cell.angle_gamma   90.00
#
_symmetry.space_group_name_H-M   'P 1'
#
loop_
_entity.id
_entity.type
_entity.pdbx_description
1 polymer ?
#
loop_
_entity_poly.entity_id
_entity_poly.type
_entity_poly.pdbx_seq_one_letter_code
_entity_poly.pdbx_strand_id
1 'polypeptide(L)'
;MDASSLAEHAAALAKEVLQLTGDLGSAFRKAEYTMVLQQFDMLMAAPAVEEVAAMATQCREEMRVLDAVGQSLNVLGADFLTWRLTTPQGRAIGVEGNYSVPKPPTVSDGAYQVYILEQRIEEAWGHALLAAMRQMPDEQEHHEEVVSDFERLFERCSDYLRAMQQDTTDAVHLLEVTVMDASELPTQFIVCAALVKHPLTDVASVVNFVGYLRQHNIPLSLTAAEQLERVYLRFMKGKAAVDVFESVTAAGVLPLSARPFAMLFNNLTDASAVLDAYDLMLDYGIAPEASTLRILCKQSRMEYAKLHFTMVLKSMASAEGATQLQSQPQSQSPSPPPPPRSPLTAGAAPTHTTAAAAAASRRRDERSYFAQRIDELAEHKPKASLLEALKVLHRAEVEGTSLHGDTYIMSALLRHYCRGTTPRRYLVLPFNTSLAYRPEPVHDDARPTDEVRLASAKVYAASANAFDFGLDNAKEDLLEGEEETTIHEELEGLPGAASRPRSGAEAEPERGRRPRPPPRDPYLADSSEEGTYILAVLKAYGSYPDNAVLQSLSAQYEGQMPHMEIVASAADAFFEGCEATHGAMCPVDCRFLHALGYYYIDNRWRDRAHQLVRRVLEMFHAYQVVYRADLSGTERWFSYFAVIVGTKTGPLDLGVGLFAASIALSDRTVNPKVATKLTAKRDSSEHVIEVVAELEKCGWDPHRILCSDALMLEPQERASAEGGEGGYGANGGGGGAARDSSSHHHHTRGSPVPATHENAPGKDSIYTSVGQGPSSFANAHLLSARPSLVTYMYVAMRDLGVERKTSDWLRDKLRAARQEALASHKPR
;
A
#
# COMPACT_ATOMS: atom_id res chain seq x y z
N MET A 1 1.02 -24.85 42.25
CA MET A 1 2.26 -24.22 41.78
C MET A 1 1.88 -22.95 41.04
N ASP A 2 2.58 -21.83 41.28
CA ASP A 2 2.38 -20.62 40.47
C ASP A 2 2.77 -20.92 39.02
N ALA A 3 2.02 -20.39 38.04
CA ALA A 3 2.23 -20.67 36.61
C ALA A 3 3.65 -20.34 36.13
N SER A 4 4.31 -19.35 36.74
CA SER A 4 5.70 -18.97 36.48
C SER A 4 6.71 -20.03 36.95
N SER A 5 6.43 -20.73 38.05
CA SER A 5 7.30 -21.77 38.61
C SER A 5 7.20 -23.08 37.83
N LEU A 6 6.02 -23.39 37.27
CA LEU A 6 5.81 -24.57 36.43
C LEU A 6 6.59 -24.47 35.10
N ALA A 7 6.65 -23.27 34.51
CA ALA A 7 7.32 -23.03 33.23
C ALA A 7 8.85 -23.16 33.32
N GLU A 8 9.47 -22.58 34.36
CA GLU A 8 10.92 -22.71 34.58
C GLU A 8 11.33 -24.17 34.84
N HIS A 9 10.50 -24.90 35.58
CA HIS A 9 10.72 -26.31 35.88
C HIS A 9 10.58 -27.21 34.64
N ALA A 10 9.52 -26.99 33.83
CA ALA A 10 9.33 -27.70 32.57
C ALA A 10 10.47 -27.44 31.57
N ALA A 11 11.04 -26.23 31.56
CA ALA A 11 12.19 -25.88 30.71
C ALA A 11 13.48 -26.62 31.14
N ALA A 12 13.69 -26.82 32.45
CA ALA A 12 14.81 -27.61 32.96
C ALA A 12 14.67 -29.08 32.56
N LEU A 13 13.49 -29.66 32.76
CA LEU A 13 13.15 -31.03 32.33
C LEU A 13 13.32 -31.22 30.82
N ALA A 14 12.94 -30.20 30.03
CA ALA A 14 13.07 -30.25 28.58
C ALA A 14 14.51 -30.48 28.13
N LYS A 15 15.49 -29.88 28.82
CA LYS A 15 16.91 -30.06 28.51
C LYS A 15 17.39 -31.48 28.79
N GLU A 16 16.93 -32.10 29.88
CA GLU A 16 17.30 -33.47 30.25
C GLU A 16 16.66 -34.50 29.30
N VAL A 17 15.36 -34.39 29.04
CA VAL A 17 14.66 -35.23 28.06
C VAL A 17 15.28 -35.09 26.67
N LEU A 18 15.65 -33.87 26.27
CA LEU A 18 16.32 -33.62 24.99
C LEU A 18 17.67 -34.34 24.89
N GLN A 19 18.47 -34.35 25.96
CA GLN A 19 19.75 -35.06 25.99
C GLN A 19 19.55 -36.57 25.83
N LEU A 20 18.57 -37.15 26.52
CA LEU A 20 18.32 -38.59 26.50
C LEU A 20 17.70 -39.06 25.16
N THR A 21 16.66 -38.35 24.69
CA THR A 21 15.91 -38.73 23.47
C THR A 21 16.65 -38.36 22.17
N GLY A 22 17.47 -37.31 22.20
CA GLY A 22 18.23 -36.84 21.04
C GLY A 22 19.24 -37.87 20.53
N ASP A 23 19.89 -38.58 21.44
CA ASP A 23 20.88 -39.61 21.11
C ASP A 23 20.21 -40.83 20.47
N LEU A 24 19.03 -41.22 20.97
CA LEU A 24 18.26 -42.39 20.52
C LEU A 24 17.81 -42.29 19.07
N GLY A 25 17.26 -41.14 18.67
CA GLY A 25 16.88 -40.90 17.27
C GLY A 25 18.08 -40.92 16.31
N SER A 26 19.28 -40.55 16.77
CA SER A 26 20.50 -40.60 15.96
C SER A 26 21.00 -42.04 15.76
N ALA A 27 20.99 -42.85 16.83
CA ALA A 27 21.36 -44.26 16.85
C ALA A 27 20.46 -45.08 15.93
N PHE A 28 19.14 -44.85 16.05
CA PHE A 28 18.14 -45.56 15.25
C PHE A 28 18.36 -45.34 13.74
N ARG A 29 18.66 -44.10 13.33
CA ARG A 29 18.96 -43.77 11.92
C ARG A 29 20.23 -44.43 11.39
N LYS A 30 21.19 -44.74 12.25
CA LYS A 30 22.42 -45.47 11.91
C LYS A 30 22.23 -46.99 11.93
N ALA A 31 21.02 -47.47 12.19
CA ALA A 31 20.70 -48.88 12.41
C ALA A 31 21.48 -49.52 13.59
N GLU A 32 21.86 -48.71 14.58
CA GLU A 32 22.56 -49.15 15.81
C GLU A 32 21.54 -49.63 16.85
N TYR A 33 20.71 -50.63 16.52
CA TYR A 33 19.53 -51.01 17.32
C TYR A 33 19.85 -51.42 18.75
N THR A 34 20.99 -52.08 19.00
CA THR A 34 21.40 -52.43 20.38
C THR A 34 21.66 -51.19 21.22
N MET A 35 22.23 -50.14 20.63
CA MET A 35 22.47 -48.88 21.32
C MET A 35 21.15 -48.14 21.59
N VAL A 36 20.19 -48.22 20.65
CA VAL A 36 18.82 -47.69 20.84
C VAL A 36 18.16 -48.32 22.07
N LEU A 37 18.21 -49.65 22.20
CA LEU A 37 17.63 -50.35 23.36
C LEU A 37 18.34 -50.01 24.67
N GLN A 38 19.68 -49.91 24.67
CA GLN A 38 20.42 -49.47 25.86
C GLN A 38 20.08 -48.04 26.30
N GLN A 39 19.92 -47.13 25.35
CA GLN A 39 19.53 -45.74 25.62
C GLN A 39 18.07 -45.66 26.09
N PHE A 40 17.21 -46.54 25.60
CA PHE A 40 15.84 -46.68 26.08
C PHE A 40 15.80 -47.12 27.54
N ASP A 41 16.60 -48.11 27.95
CA ASP A 41 16.70 -48.52 29.35
C ASP A 41 17.17 -47.37 30.25
N MET A 42 18.11 -46.55 29.78
CA MET A 42 18.54 -45.34 30.49
C MET A 42 17.43 -44.29 30.62
N LEU A 43 16.61 -44.13 29.57
CA LEU A 43 15.48 -43.21 29.56
C LEU A 43 14.39 -43.68 30.55
N MET A 44 14.09 -44.98 30.59
CA MET A 44 13.18 -45.61 31.56
C MET A 44 13.64 -45.45 33.01
N ALA A 45 14.95 -45.46 33.25
CA ALA A 45 15.53 -45.28 34.58
C ALA A 45 15.64 -43.80 35.02
N ALA A 46 15.34 -42.84 34.13
CA ALA A 46 15.53 -41.42 34.40
C ALA A 46 14.33 -40.83 35.17
N PRO A 47 14.56 -40.20 36.34
CA PRO A 47 13.47 -39.61 37.14
C PRO A 47 12.72 -38.49 36.41
N ALA A 48 13.39 -37.82 35.46
CA ALA A 48 12.80 -36.79 34.62
C ALA A 48 11.60 -37.29 33.79
N VAL A 49 11.59 -38.58 33.37
CA VAL A 49 10.50 -39.14 32.58
C VAL A 49 9.26 -39.35 33.44
N GLU A 50 9.42 -39.88 34.65
CA GLU A 50 8.33 -40.03 35.62
C GLU A 50 7.72 -38.68 36.00
N GLU A 51 8.57 -37.66 36.16
CA GLU A 51 8.13 -36.30 36.46
C GLU A 51 7.35 -35.67 35.30
N VAL A 52 7.81 -35.83 34.05
CA VAL A 52 7.07 -35.38 32.86
C VAL A 52 5.73 -36.12 32.75
N ALA A 53 5.69 -37.42 33.00
CA ALA A 53 4.45 -38.19 32.98
C ALA A 53 3.43 -37.68 34.03
N ALA A 54 3.88 -37.45 35.27
CA ALA A 54 3.03 -36.89 36.31
C ALA A 54 2.49 -35.49 35.95
N MET A 55 3.32 -34.64 35.34
CA MET A 55 2.89 -33.32 34.86
C MET A 55 1.92 -33.43 33.68
N ALA A 56 2.14 -34.36 32.75
CA ALA A 56 1.28 -34.59 31.60
C ALA A 56 -0.12 -35.04 32.02
N THR A 57 -0.23 -35.92 33.02
CA THR A 57 -1.51 -36.31 33.61
C THR A 57 -2.24 -35.11 34.23
N GLN A 58 -1.52 -34.20 34.90
CA GLN A 58 -2.12 -32.98 35.46
C GLN A 58 -2.58 -31.99 34.38
N CYS A 59 -1.87 -31.89 33.25
CA CYS A 59 -2.14 -30.93 32.18
C CYS A 59 -3.03 -31.49 31.05
N ARG A 60 -3.54 -32.72 31.18
CA ARG A 60 -4.15 -33.50 30.09
C ARG A 60 -5.28 -32.77 29.35
N GLU A 61 -6.15 -32.06 30.07
CA GLU A 61 -7.27 -31.32 29.46
C GLU A 61 -6.79 -30.14 28.59
N GLU A 62 -5.75 -29.41 29.01
CA GLU A 62 -5.15 -28.35 28.21
C GLU A 62 -4.46 -28.92 26.96
N MET A 63 -3.81 -30.08 27.11
CA MET A 63 -3.11 -30.76 26.01
C MET A 63 -4.08 -31.28 24.93
N ARG A 64 -5.28 -31.75 25.30
CA ARG A 64 -6.33 -32.12 24.33
C ARG A 64 -6.73 -30.97 23.41
N VAL A 65 -6.63 -29.72 23.89
CA VAL A 65 -6.87 -28.54 23.04
C VAL A 65 -5.80 -28.42 21.97
N LEU A 66 -4.53 -28.74 22.28
CA LEU A 66 -3.44 -28.75 21.30
C LEU A 66 -3.63 -29.86 20.26
N ASP A 67 -4.08 -31.05 20.66
CA ASP A 67 -4.40 -32.14 19.74
C ASP A 67 -5.52 -31.74 18.76
N ALA A 68 -6.59 -31.12 19.27
CA ALA A 68 -7.69 -30.62 18.45
C ALA A 68 -7.24 -29.52 17.46
N VAL A 69 -6.33 -28.64 17.89
CA VAL A 69 -5.75 -27.61 17.02
C VAL A 69 -4.90 -28.24 15.91
N GLY A 70 -4.08 -29.24 16.25
CA GLY A 70 -3.30 -30.01 15.27
C GLY A 70 -4.16 -30.62 14.16
N GLN A 71 -5.39 -31.02 14.47
CA GLN A 71 -6.35 -31.54 13.48
C GLN A 71 -7.03 -30.51 12.62
N SER A 72 -7.34 -29.36 13.20
CA SER A 72 -7.90 -28.26 12.43
C SER A 72 -6.92 -27.72 11.37
N LEU A 73 -5.61 -27.90 11.59
CA LEU A 73 -4.55 -27.38 10.73
C LEU A 73 -4.00 -28.48 9.80
N ASN A 74 -4.78 -28.89 8.80
CA ASN A 74 -4.31 -29.83 7.77
C ASN A 74 -3.31 -29.15 6.82
N VAL A 75 -2.04 -29.55 6.87
CA VAL A 75 -0.94 -28.94 6.09
C VAL A 75 -1.13 -29.10 4.57
N LEU A 76 -1.92 -30.06 4.10
CA LEU A 76 -2.22 -30.24 2.68
C LEU A 76 -3.40 -29.37 2.19
N GLY A 77 -4.06 -28.63 3.10
CA GLY A 77 -5.29 -27.89 2.84
C GLY A 77 -5.09 -26.38 2.65
N ALA A 78 -6.02 -25.75 1.92
CA ALA A 78 -6.04 -24.30 1.71
C ALA A 78 -6.22 -23.50 3.01
N ASP A 79 -6.87 -24.09 4.02
CA ASP A 79 -7.09 -23.45 5.32
C ASP A 79 -5.77 -23.26 6.08
N PHE A 80 -4.90 -24.27 6.10
CA PHE A 80 -3.56 -24.14 6.69
C PHE A 80 -2.75 -23.08 5.97
N LEU A 81 -2.77 -23.07 4.64
CA LEU A 81 -2.05 -22.07 3.85
C LEU A 81 -2.57 -20.66 4.11
N THR A 82 -3.88 -20.48 4.19
CA THR A 82 -4.51 -19.20 4.54
C THR A 82 -4.10 -18.77 5.93
N TRP A 83 -4.20 -19.65 6.93
CA TRP A 83 -3.75 -19.38 8.29
C TRP A 83 -2.25 -19.02 8.34
N ARG A 84 -1.43 -19.76 7.60
CA ARG A 84 0.03 -19.56 7.51
C ARG A 84 0.38 -18.17 7.02
N LEU A 85 -0.29 -17.72 5.96
CA LEU A 85 0.01 -16.43 5.34
C LEU A 85 -0.56 -15.27 6.16
N THR A 86 -1.78 -15.43 6.69
CA THR A 86 -2.51 -14.32 7.31
C THR A 86 -2.16 -14.07 8.79
N THR A 87 -1.64 -15.06 9.51
CA THR A 87 -1.37 -14.93 10.96
C THR A 87 0.11 -14.75 11.28
N PRO A 88 0.47 -13.99 12.35
CA PRO A 88 1.86 -13.91 12.81
C PRO A 88 2.44 -15.26 13.23
N GLN A 89 1.64 -16.12 13.89
CA GLN A 89 2.09 -17.45 14.30
C GLN A 89 2.37 -18.35 13.08
N GLY A 90 1.50 -18.29 12.08
CA GLY A 90 1.67 -19.04 10.83
C GLY A 90 2.93 -18.64 10.07
N ARG A 91 3.22 -17.33 9.97
CA ARG A 91 4.43 -16.80 9.34
C ARG A 91 5.72 -17.16 10.08
N ALA A 92 5.64 -17.44 11.38
CA ALA A 92 6.78 -17.89 12.17
C ALA A 92 7.14 -19.37 11.94
N ILE A 93 6.27 -20.17 11.31
CA ILE A 93 6.55 -21.58 11.03
C ILE A 93 7.72 -21.70 10.04
N GLY A 94 8.72 -22.47 10.44
CA GLY A 94 9.94 -22.72 9.67
C GLY A 94 11.03 -21.68 9.88
N VAL A 95 10.74 -20.56 10.55
CA VAL A 95 11.75 -19.58 10.95
C VAL A 95 12.68 -20.24 11.97
N GLU A 96 13.97 -20.30 11.66
CA GLU A 96 15.00 -20.98 12.48
C GLU A 96 14.70 -22.46 12.79
N GLY A 97 13.81 -23.09 12.00
CA GLY A 97 13.37 -24.47 12.25
C GLY A 97 12.33 -24.62 13.36
N ASN A 98 11.59 -23.57 13.73
CA ASN A 98 10.43 -23.68 14.60
C ASN A 98 9.23 -24.24 13.83
N TYR A 99 8.89 -25.51 14.06
CA TYR A 99 7.74 -26.19 13.44
C TYR A 99 6.70 -26.60 14.48
N SER A 100 6.63 -25.88 15.60
CA SER A 100 5.74 -26.26 16.68
C SER A 100 4.29 -25.82 16.42
N VAL A 101 3.33 -26.63 16.88
CA VAL A 101 1.89 -26.35 16.74
C VAL A 101 1.57 -25.03 17.44
N PRO A 102 0.82 -24.09 16.84
CA PRO A 102 0.53 -22.82 17.48
C PRO A 102 -0.16 -23.01 18.83
N LYS A 103 0.41 -22.42 19.88
CA LYS A 103 -0.15 -22.48 21.23
C LYS A 103 -1.41 -21.61 21.34
N PRO A 104 -2.58 -22.16 21.72
CA PRO A 104 -3.78 -21.38 22.00
C PRO A 104 -3.62 -20.49 23.24
N PRO A 105 -4.30 -19.34 23.31
CA PRO A 105 -4.22 -18.45 24.48
C PRO A 105 -4.79 -19.08 25.75
N THR A 106 -5.60 -20.13 25.62
CA THR A 106 -6.20 -20.89 26.73
C THR A 106 -5.25 -21.93 27.34
N VAL A 107 -4.12 -22.21 26.69
CA VAL A 107 -3.15 -23.23 27.12
C VAL A 107 -1.95 -22.55 27.78
N SER A 108 -1.59 -23.01 28.97
CA SER A 108 -0.45 -22.51 29.73
C SER A 108 0.89 -22.86 29.06
N ASP A 109 1.94 -22.04 29.27
CA ASP A 109 3.29 -22.31 28.74
C ASP A 109 3.84 -23.65 29.23
N GLY A 110 3.59 -23.98 30.50
CA GLY A 110 4.00 -25.27 31.06
C GLY A 110 3.30 -26.45 30.41
N ALA A 111 1.97 -26.40 30.23
CA ALA A 111 1.24 -27.48 29.56
C ALA A 111 1.68 -27.67 28.09
N TYR A 112 1.93 -26.56 27.38
CA TYR A 112 2.47 -26.61 26.03
C TYR A 112 3.87 -27.25 25.96
N GLN A 113 4.76 -26.90 26.90
CA GLN A 113 6.07 -27.50 26.97
C GLN A 113 6.00 -28.99 27.32
N VAL A 114 5.13 -29.37 28.26
CA VAL A 114 4.89 -30.77 28.64
C VAL A 114 4.34 -31.58 27.45
N TYR A 115 3.43 -31.01 26.66
CA TYR A 115 2.92 -31.62 25.43
C TYR A 115 4.05 -31.96 24.44
N ILE A 116 4.95 -31.01 24.18
CA ILE A 116 6.10 -31.25 23.30
C ILE A 116 7.00 -32.36 23.85
N LEU A 117 7.21 -32.40 25.17
CA LEU A 117 8.06 -33.42 25.80
C LEU A 117 7.44 -34.80 25.75
N GLU A 118 6.15 -34.92 26.04
CA GLU A 118 5.44 -36.21 25.96
C GLU A 118 5.48 -36.77 24.54
N GLN A 119 5.20 -35.95 23.51
CA GLN A 119 5.29 -36.41 22.12
C GLN A 119 6.70 -36.91 21.77
N ARG A 120 7.73 -36.20 22.25
CA ARG A 120 9.13 -36.59 22.01
C ARG A 120 9.50 -37.91 22.70
N ILE A 121 8.98 -38.13 23.90
CA ILE A 121 9.15 -39.38 24.64
C ILE A 121 8.42 -40.51 23.91
N GLU A 122 7.18 -40.30 23.47
CA GLU A 122 6.40 -41.28 22.70
C GLU A 122 7.09 -41.64 21.37
N GLU A 123 7.66 -40.67 20.67
CA GLU A 123 8.49 -40.91 19.47
C GLU A 123 9.72 -41.78 19.77
N ALA A 124 10.42 -41.50 20.87
CA ALA A 124 11.57 -42.28 21.32
C ALA A 124 11.18 -43.73 21.67
N TRP A 125 10.04 -43.91 22.33
CA TRP A 125 9.42 -45.23 22.55
C TRP A 125 9.16 -45.96 21.24
N GLY A 126 8.61 -45.28 20.23
CA GLY A 126 8.37 -45.89 18.92
C GLY A 126 9.66 -46.35 18.22
N HIS A 127 10.75 -45.60 18.35
CA HIS A 127 12.05 -46.01 17.84
C HIS A 127 12.61 -47.24 18.59
N ALA A 128 12.44 -47.30 19.91
CA ALA A 128 12.82 -48.45 20.71
C ALA A 128 11.99 -49.69 20.36
N LEU A 129 10.67 -49.53 20.20
CA LEU A 129 9.76 -50.60 19.77
C LEU A 129 10.18 -51.17 18.41
N LEU A 130 10.44 -50.31 17.41
CA LEU A 130 10.92 -50.79 16.10
C LEU A 130 12.30 -51.45 16.18
N ALA A 131 13.19 -50.99 17.07
CA ALA A 131 14.48 -51.63 17.30
C ALA A 131 14.31 -53.03 17.91
N ALA A 132 13.40 -53.18 18.88
CA ALA A 132 13.04 -54.45 19.49
C ALA A 132 12.44 -55.41 18.44
N MET A 133 11.43 -54.96 17.69
CA MET A 133 10.81 -55.76 16.62
C MET A 133 11.80 -56.22 15.54
N ARG A 134 12.87 -55.46 15.30
CA ARG A 134 13.93 -55.85 14.33
C ARG A 134 14.94 -56.83 14.91
N GLN A 135 15.26 -56.71 16.19
CA GLN A 135 16.24 -57.58 16.85
C GLN A 135 15.61 -58.90 17.33
N MET A 136 14.34 -58.86 17.71
CA MET A 136 13.60 -59.94 18.38
C MET A 136 12.19 -60.07 17.78
N PRO A 137 12.07 -60.37 16.47
CA PRO A 137 10.78 -60.34 15.76
C PRO A 137 9.73 -61.30 16.31
N ASP A 138 10.16 -62.39 16.95
CA ASP A 138 9.28 -63.44 17.48
C ASP A 138 8.80 -63.17 18.91
N GLU A 139 9.34 -62.14 19.60
CA GLU A 139 9.01 -61.82 21.00
C GLU A 139 7.84 -60.84 21.11
N GLN A 140 6.67 -61.26 20.62
CA GLN A 140 5.49 -60.40 20.60
C GLN A 140 5.04 -59.92 21.99
N GLU A 141 5.20 -60.76 23.02
CA GLU A 141 4.91 -60.39 24.41
C GLU A 141 5.78 -59.21 24.86
N HIS A 142 7.07 -59.22 24.51
CA HIS A 142 7.97 -58.13 24.83
C HIS A 142 7.63 -56.84 24.06
N HIS A 143 7.18 -56.95 22.81
CA HIS A 143 6.66 -55.80 22.06
C HIS A 143 5.43 -55.19 22.73
N GLU A 144 4.51 -56.03 23.22
CA GLU A 144 3.31 -55.59 23.96
C GLU A 144 3.67 -54.95 25.31
N GLU A 145 4.69 -55.45 26.01
CA GLU A 145 5.21 -54.86 27.25
C GLU A 145 5.71 -53.43 27.02
N VAL A 146 6.51 -53.19 25.98
CA VAL A 146 7.05 -51.85 25.68
C VAL A 146 5.93 -50.83 25.44
N VAL A 147 4.85 -51.22 24.75
CA VAL A 147 3.68 -50.36 24.54
C VAL A 147 2.93 -50.17 25.85
N SER A 148 2.69 -51.25 26.60
CA SER A 148 1.94 -51.21 27.86
C SER A 148 2.62 -50.38 28.94
N ASP A 149 3.96 -50.36 28.97
CA ASP A 149 4.72 -49.53 29.91
C ASP A 149 4.55 -48.04 29.63
N PHE A 150 4.51 -47.63 28.37
CA PHE A 150 4.17 -46.24 28.02
C PHE A 150 2.77 -45.87 28.49
N GLU A 151 1.78 -46.69 28.12
CA GLU A 151 0.37 -46.42 28.40
C GLU A 151 0.09 -46.39 29.91
N ARG A 152 0.78 -47.25 30.68
CA ARG A 152 0.74 -47.27 32.14
C ARG A 152 1.38 -46.02 32.75
N LEU A 153 2.52 -45.58 32.23
CA LEU A 153 3.25 -44.44 32.79
C LEU A 153 2.53 -43.10 32.55
N PHE A 154 1.99 -42.91 31.34
CA PHE A 154 1.33 -41.65 30.93
C PHE A 154 -0.20 -41.66 31.11
N GLU A 155 -0.75 -42.77 31.59
CA GLU A 155 -2.19 -42.99 31.82
C GLU A 155 -3.08 -42.71 30.59
N ARG A 156 -2.59 -43.09 29.40
CA ARG A 156 -3.36 -43.00 28.15
C ARG A 156 -2.96 -44.05 27.12
N CYS A 157 -3.87 -44.38 26.21
CA CYS A 157 -3.54 -45.20 25.04
C CYS A 157 -2.67 -44.41 24.05
N SER A 158 -1.80 -45.12 23.33
CA SER A 158 -0.96 -44.55 22.28
C SER A 158 -1.30 -45.16 20.92
N ASP A 159 -2.10 -44.45 20.13
CA ASP A 159 -2.45 -44.90 18.77
C ASP A 159 -1.21 -44.96 17.86
N TYR A 160 -0.21 -44.11 18.12
CA TYR A 160 1.11 -44.17 17.46
C TYR A 160 1.81 -45.51 17.72
N LEU A 161 2.02 -45.89 18.99
CA LEU A 161 2.74 -47.12 19.34
C LEU A 161 1.95 -48.38 18.95
N ARG A 162 0.63 -48.35 19.12
CA ARG A 162 -0.27 -49.45 18.71
C ARG A 162 -0.26 -49.64 17.19
N ALA A 163 -0.20 -48.57 16.40
CA ALA A 163 -0.05 -48.65 14.94
C ALA A 163 1.33 -49.20 14.55
N MET A 164 2.40 -48.75 15.23
CA MET A 164 3.76 -49.23 15.00
C MET A 164 3.89 -50.74 15.20
N GLN A 165 3.13 -51.32 16.14
CA GLN A 165 3.14 -52.75 16.46
C GLN A 165 2.44 -53.65 15.43
N GLN A 166 1.57 -53.12 14.57
CA GLN A 166 0.82 -53.94 13.58
C GLN A 166 1.76 -54.71 12.63
N ASP A 167 1.32 -55.79 11.99
CA ASP A 167 2.15 -56.42 10.95
C ASP A 167 1.70 -55.91 9.56
N THR A 168 2.50 -55.06 8.92
CA THR A 168 2.12 -54.35 7.69
C THR A 168 3.29 -54.25 6.72
N THR A 169 2.97 -54.23 5.41
CA THR A 169 3.97 -54.30 4.32
C THR A 169 4.48 -52.95 3.85
N ASP A 170 3.64 -51.91 3.92
CA ASP A 170 3.98 -50.55 3.53
C ASP A 170 3.14 -49.51 4.30
N ALA A 171 3.43 -48.23 4.06
CA ALA A 171 2.79 -47.12 4.75
C ALA A 171 1.28 -47.00 4.46
N VAL A 172 0.83 -47.33 3.24
CA VAL A 172 -0.59 -47.25 2.86
C VAL A 172 -1.36 -48.40 3.48
N HIS A 173 -0.83 -49.63 3.40
CA HIS A 173 -1.41 -50.80 4.05
C HIS A 173 -1.56 -50.59 5.55
N LEU A 174 -0.61 -49.93 6.21
CA LEU A 174 -0.77 -49.57 7.63
C LEU A 174 -1.96 -48.63 7.85
N LEU A 175 -2.13 -47.59 7.04
CA LEU A 175 -3.27 -46.69 7.13
C LEU A 175 -4.59 -47.43 6.87
N GLU A 176 -4.65 -48.33 5.90
CA GLU A 176 -5.85 -49.12 5.58
C GLU A 176 -6.30 -50.02 6.74
N VAL A 177 -5.35 -50.60 7.49
CA VAL A 177 -5.65 -51.53 8.59
C VAL A 177 -6.00 -50.80 9.89
N THR A 178 -5.47 -49.58 10.09
CA THR A 178 -5.56 -48.87 11.37
C THR A 178 -6.53 -47.68 11.35
N VAL A 179 -6.72 -47.02 10.22
CA VAL A 179 -7.62 -45.86 10.10
C VAL A 179 -9.02 -46.33 9.75
N MET A 180 -9.91 -46.41 10.74
CA MET A 180 -11.33 -46.76 10.52
C MET A 180 -12.19 -45.54 10.15
N ASP A 181 -11.90 -44.37 10.73
CA ASP A 181 -12.55 -43.09 10.43
C ASP A 181 -11.48 -41.98 10.32
N ALA A 182 -11.38 -41.37 9.14
CA ALA A 182 -10.38 -40.34 8.83
C ALA A 182 -10.58 -39.03 9.61
N SER A 183 -11.75 -38.84 10.22
CA SER A 183 -12.08 -37.64 11.01
C SER A 183 -11.65 -37.74 12.48
N GLU A 184 -11.22 -38.92 12.95
CA GLU A 184 -10.85 -39.11 14.33
C GLU A 184 -9.43 -38.59 14.64
N LEU A 185 -9.29 -38.02 15.85
CA LEU A 185 -8.02 -37.48 16.35
C LEU A 185 -6.79 -38.41 16.23
N PRO A 186 -6.92 -39.73 16.50
CA PRO A 186 -5.83 -40.72 16.40
C PRO A 186 -5.16 -40.78 15.02
N THR A 187 -5.87 -40.42 13.96
CA THR A 187 -5.43 -40.62 12.58
C THR A 187 -4.11 -39.90 12.28
N GLN A 188 -3.86 -38.75 12.90
CA GLN A 188 -2.63 -38.00 12.71
C GLN A 188 -1.38 -38.71 13.25
N PHE A 189 -1.53 -39.37 14.39
CA PHE A 189 -0.46 -40.14 15.02
C PHE A 189 -0.14 -41.40 14.22
N ILE A 190 -1.18 -42.01 13.64
CA ILE A 190 -1.03 -43.18 12.75
C ILE A 190 -0.25 -42.79 11.48
N VAL A 191 -0.49 -41.61 10.89
CA VAL A 191 0.29 -41.13 9.73
C VAL A 191 1.78 -40.98 10.07
N CYS A 192 2.12 -40.45 11.25
CA CYS A 192 3.49 -40.42 11.73
C CYS A 192 4.08 -41.83 11.85
N ALA A 193 3.34 -42.78 12.45
CA ALA A 193 3.76 -44.17 12.58
C ALA A 193 4.05 -44.80 11.21
N ALA A 194 3.17 -44.59 10.23
CA ALA A 194 3.32 -45.09 8.86
C ALA A 194 4.65 -44.60 8.23
N LEU A 195 4.95 -43.31 8.34
CA LEU A 195 6.15 -42.71 7.77
C LEU A 195 7.44 -43.18 8.46
N VAL A 196 7.40 -43.42 9.78
CA VAL A 196 8.57 -43.88 10.56
C VAL A 196 8.83 -45.36 10.32
N LYS A 197 7.78 -46.19 10.34
CA LYS A 197 7.88 -47.64 10.19
C LYS A 197 8.22 -48.06 8.77
N HIS A 198 7.61 -47.39 7.79
CA HIS A 198 7.76 -47.65 6.36
C HIS A 198 8.30 -46.41 5.64
N PRO A 199 9.62 -46.12 5.77
CA PRO A 199 10.22 -44.98 5.10
C PRO A 199 10.05 -45.06 3.58
N LEU A 200 9.49 -44.01 3.00
CA LEU A 200 9.27 -43.91 1.55
C LEU A 200 10.62 -43.93 0.82
N THR A 201 10.69 -44.68 -0.28
CA THR A 201 11.94 -45.02 -0.98
C THR A 201 12.18 -44.22 -2.25
N ASP A 202 11.11 -43.71 -2.88
CA ASP A 202 11.18 -42.88 -4.09
C ASP A 202 10.05 -41.82 -4.14
N VAL A 203 10.12 -40.93 -5.14
CA VAL A 203 9.16 -39.84 -5.35
C VAL A 203 7.76 -40.38 -5.68
N ALA A 204 7.66 -41.48 -6.43
CA ALA A 204 6.38 -42.08 -6.80
C ALA A 204 5.64 -42.59 -5.55
N SER A 205 6.36 -43.16 -4.59
CA SER A 205 5.84 -43.61 -3.30
C SER A 205 5.33 -42.44 -2.46
N VAL A 206 6.01 -41.28 -2.50
CA VAL A 206 5.54 -40.05 -1.85
C VAL A 206 4.24 -39.55 -2.49
N VAL A 207 4.21 -39.46 -3.81
CA VAL A 207 3.01 -39.00 -4.53
C VAL A 207 1.83 -39.95 -4.29
N ASN A 208 2.06 -41.27 -4.28
CA ASN A 208 1.03 -42.27 -4.00
C ASN A 208 0.52 -42.14 -2.56
N PHE A 209 1.41 -42.03 -1.58
CA PHE A 209 1.05 -41.86 -0.17
C PHE A 209 0.21 -40.60 0.05
N VAL A 210 0.64 -39.45 -0.50
CA VAL A 210 -0.10 -38.19 -0.39
C VAL A 210 -1.43 -38.24 -1.14
N GLY A 211 -1.45 -38.89 -2.31
CA GLY A 211 -2.66 -39.15 -3.08
C GLY A 211 -3.69 -39.94 -2.27
N TYR A 212 -3.25 -40.99 -1.57
CA TYR A 212 -4.10 -41.77 -0.67
C TYR A 212 -4.67 -40.91 0.47
N LEU A 213 -3.81 -40.13 1.16
CA LEU A 213 -4.27 -39.24 2.24
C LEU A 213 -5.37 -38.28 1.75
N ARG A 214 -5.20 -37.69 0.57
CA ARG A 214 -6.19 -36.78 -0.02
C ARG A 214 -7.47 -37.49 -0.43
N GLN A 215 -7.36 -38.66 -1.06
CA GLN A 215 -8.52 -39.46 -1.47
C GLN A 215 -9.40 -39.85 -0.28
N HIS A 216 -8.80 -40.10 0.87
CA HIS A 216 -9.48 -40.51 2.10
C HIS A 216 -9.71 -39.36 3.09
N ASN A 217 -9.42 -38.11 2.72
CA ASN A 217 -9.53 -36.92 3.59
C ASN A 217 -8.80 -37.05 4.94
N ILE A 218 -7.67 -37.77 4.96
CA ILE A 218 -6.86 -37.95 6.16
C ILE A 218 -6.02 -36.68 6.38
N PRO A 219 -6.16 -35.99 7.53
CA PRO A 219 -5.42 -34.77 7.79
C PRO A 219 -3.93 -35.06 8.07
N LEU A 220 -3.06 -34.21 7.51
CA LEU A 220 -1.62 -34.27 7.79
C LEU A 220 -1.27 -33.28 8.90
N SER A 221 -0.79 -33.78 10.04
CA SER A 221 -0.28 -32.94 11.13
C SER A 221 1.04 -32.25 10.75
N LEU A 222 1.39 -31.19 11.48
CA LEU A 222 2.65 -30.47 11.27
C LEU A 222 3.87 -31.38 11.47
N THR A 223 3.86 -32.22 12.50
CA THR A 223 4.92 -33.21 12.78
C THR A 223 5.07 -34.22 11.64
N ALA A 224 3.96 -34.75 11.11
CA ALA A 224 4.01 -35.67 9.97
C ALA A 224 4.53 -34.98 8.70
N ALA A 225 4.13 -33.72 8.48
CA ALA A 225 4.59 -32.91 7.36
C ALA A 225 6.09 -32.61 7.44
N GLU A 226 6.65 -32.38 8.63
CA GLU A 226 8.11 -32.27 8.82
C GLU A 226 8.85 -33.55 8.40
N GLN A 227 8.35 -34.72 8.79
CA GLN A 227 8.96 -35.99 8.41
C GLN A 227 8.90 -36.19 6.89
N LEU A 228 7.78 -35.83 6.27
CA LEU A 228 7.64 -35.78 4.81
C LEU A 228 8.62 -34.79 4.16
N GLU A 229 8.81 -33.60 4.72
CA GLU A 229 9.79 -32.63 4.20
C GLU A 229 11.22 -33.18 4.27
N ARG A 230 11.57 -33.92 5.34
CA ARG A 230 12.89 -34.59 5.45
C ARG A 230 13.08 -35.67 4.38
N VAL A 231 12.04 -36.45 4.08
CA VAL A 231 12.03 -37.44 3.00
C VAL A 231 12.17 -36.75 1.64
N TYR A 232 11.39 -35.71 1.43
CA TYR A 232 11.43 -34.87 0.24
C TYR A 232 12.83 -34.28 -0.02
N LEU A 233 13.46 -33.67 1.00
CA LEU A 233 14.83 -33.15 0.91
C LEU A 233 15.87 -34.22 0.58
N ARG A 234 15.65 -35.48 1.01
CA ARG A 234 16.52 -36.60 0.64
C ARG A 234 16.48 -36.85 -0.87
N PHE A 235 15.31 -36.79 -1.48
CA PHE A 235 15.13 -37.01 -2.92
C PHE A 235 15.57 -35.82 -3.78
N MET A 236 15.54 -34.60 -3.24
CA MET A 236 16.09 -33.43 -3.92
C MET A 236 17.63 -33.43 -4.04
N LYS A 237 18.33 -34.38 -3.42
CA LYS A 237 19.80 -34.48 -3.52
C LYS A 237 20.21 -34.97 -4.91
N GLY A 238 20.42 -34.04 -5.84
CA GLY A 238 20.98 -34.33 -7.16
C GLY A 238 20.40 -33.45 -8.26
N LYS A 239 20.68 -33.81 -9.51
CA LYS A 239 20.28 -33.04 -10.70
C LYS A 239 18.77 -33.00 -10.95
N ALA A 240 18.00 -33.90 -10.36
CA ALA A 240 16.55 -33.98 -10.50
C ALA A 240 15.78 -33.12 -9.46
N ALA A 241 16.45 -32.23 -8.73
CA ALA A 241 15.82 -31.45 -7.65
C ALA A 241 14.58 -30.66 -8.10
N VAL A 242 14.60 -30.12 -9.33
CA VAL A 242 13.47 -29.38 -9.91
C VAL A 242 12.28 -30.31 -10.16
N ASP A 243 12.49 -31.42 -10.87
CA ASP A 243 11.43 -32.41 -11.16
C ASP A 243 10.80 -32.98 -9.88
N VAL A 244 11.63 -33.23 -8.85
CA VAL A 244 11.18 -33.70 -7.53
C VAL A 244 10.34 -32.63 -6.83
N PHE A 245 10.78 -31.35 -6.88
CA PHE A 245 10.02 -30.25 -6.30
C PHE A 245 8.66 -30.11 -6.97
N GLU A 246 8.61 -30.07 -8.30
CA GLU A 246 7.36 -29.95 -9.06
C GLU A 246 6.43 -31.13 -8.80
N SER A 247 6.94 -32.37 -8.81
CA SER A 247 6.12 -33.57 -8.59
C SER A 247 5.51 -33.63 -7.19
N VAL A 248 6.30 -33.30 -6.16
CA VAL A 248 5.87 -33.39 -4.75
C VAL A 248 4.92 -32.24 -4.39
N THR A 249 5.19 -31.03 -4.88
CA THR A 249 4.29 -29.87 -4.68
C THR A 249 2.98 -30.03 -5.46
N ALA A 250 3.01 -30.59 -6.67
CA ALA A 250 1.79 -30.93 -7.43
C ALA A 250 0.91 -31.98 -6.73
N ALA A 251 1.49 -32.88 -5.94
CA ALA A 251 0.73 -33.81 -5.10
C ALA A 251 0.03 -33.11 -3.92
N GLY A 252 0.44 -31.89 -3.57
CA GLY A 252 -0.14 -31.06 -2.51
C GLY A 252 0.75 -30.91 -1.27
N VAL A 253 1.99 -31.43 -1.28
CA VAL A 253 2.92 -31.24 -0.16
C VAL A 253 3.47 -29.82 -0.20
N LEU A 254 3.13 -29.03 0.82
CA LEU A 254 3.59 -27.65 0.94
C LEU A 254 5.02 -27.61 1.53
N PRO A 255 5.94 -26.79 0.97
CA PRO A 255 7.24 -26.59 1.60
C PRO A 255 7.05 -25.88 2.94
N LEU A 256 7.73 -26.35 3.99
CA LEU A 256 7.62 -25.76 5.33
C LEU A 256 8.77 -24.82 5.65
N SER A 257 9.90 -24.97 4.97
CA SER A 257 11.14 -24.24 5.27
C SER A 257 11.82 -23.67 4.04
N ALA A 258 12.88 -22.87 4.24
CA ALA A 258 13.71 -22.38 3.15
C ALA A 258 14.61 -23.48 2.53
N ARG A 259 14.67 -24.69 3.13
CA ARG A 259 15.62 -25.76 2.73
C ARG A 259 15.32 -26.34 1.34
N PRO A 260 14.07 -26.66 0.96
CA PRO A 260 13.76 -27.10 -0.41
C PRO A 260 14.17 -26.06 -1.44
N PHE A 261 13.94 -24.78 -1.16
CA PHE A 261 14.33 -23.67 -2.03
C PHE A 261 15.85 -23.51 -2.12
N ALA A 262 16.59 -23.65 -1.02
CA ALA A 262 18.06 -23.67 -1.05
C ALA A 262 18.61 -24.80 -1.96
N MET A 263 17.95 -25.96 -1.98
CA MET A 263 18.29 -27.05 -2.90
C MET A 263 17.93 -26.70 -4.35
N LEU A 264 16.79 -26.06 -4.60
CA LEU A 264 16.43 -25.55 -5.94
C LEU A 264 17.48 -24.56 -6.45
N PHE A 265 17.78 -23.52 -5.68
CA PHE A 265 18.73 -22.49 -6.05
C PHE A 265 20.05 -23.13 -6.49
N ASN A 266 20.64 -24.00 -5.67
CA ASN A 266 21.89 -24.69 -6.00
C ASN A 266 21.88 -25.51 -7.31
N ASN A 267 20.72 -25.99 -7.76
CA ASN A 267 20.60 -26.81 -8.97
C ASN A 267 20.09 -26.05 -10.20
N LEU A 268 19.43 -24.90 -10.00
CA LEU A 268 18.98 -24.04 -11.10
C LEU A 268 20.17 -23.33 -11.75
N THR A 269 20.18 -23.31 -13.08
CA THR A 269 21.25 -22.69 -13.88
C THR A 269 20.80 -21.41 -14.58
N ASP A 270 19.50 -21.25 -14.80
CA ASP A 270 18.90 -20.06 -15.37
C ASP A 270 18.65 -19.00 -14.29
N ALA A 271 19.02 -17.75 -14.56
CA ALA A 271 18.92 -16.66 -13.60
C ALA A 271 17.46 -16.26 -13.36
N SER A 272 16.60 -16.27 -14.40
CA SER A 272 15.16 -16.01 -14.24
C SER A 272 14.49 -17.08 -13.39
N ALA A 273 14.75 -18.36 -13.67
CA ALA A 273 14.20 -19.46 -12.87
C ALA A 273 14.60 -19.38 -11.39
N VAL A 274 15.82 -18.92 -11.06
CA VAL A 274 16.24 -18.69 -9.67
C VAL A 274 15.40 -17.59 -9.01
N LEU A 275 15.12 -16.49 -9.71
CA LEU A 275 14.26 -15.41 -9.21
C LEU A 275 12.80 -15.84 -9.10
N ASP A 276 12.30 -16.64 -10.04
CA ASP A 276 10.94 -17.19 -9.98
C ASP A 276 10.78 -18.15 -8.80
N ALA A 277 11.78 -18.98 -8.52
CA ALA A 277 11.80 -19.84 -7.34
C ALA A 277 11.91 -19.03 -6.03
N TYR A 278 12.57 -17.87 -6.06
CA TYR A 278 12.62 -16.94 -4.93
C TYR A 278 11.26 -16.29 -4.67
N ASP A 279 10.61 -15.77 -5.71
CA ASP A 279 9.27 -15.22 -5.63
C ASP A 279 8.26 -16.27 -5.13
N LEU A 280 8.38 -17.53 -5.60
CA LEU A 280 7.55 -18.65 -5.15
C LEU A 280 7.76 -18.97 -3.66
N MET A 281 9.00 -18.93 -3.18
CA MET A 281 9.30 -19.10 -1.74
C MET A 281 8.56 -18.06 -0.89
N LEU A 282 8.60 -16.80 -1.33
CA LEU A 282 7.92 -15.70 -0.67
C LEU A 282 6.39 -15.83 -0.77
N ASP A 283 5.86 -16.31 -1.90
CA ASP A 283 4.42 -16.60 -2.07
C ASP A 283 3.93 -17.64 -1.04
N TYR A 284 4.73 -18.65 -0.71
CA TYR A 284 4.43 -19.62 0.36
C TYR A 284 4.56 -19.06 1.79
N GLY A 285 4.92 -17.78 1.94
CA GLY A 285 5.12 -17.16 3.25
C GLY A 285 6.43 -17.57 3.92
N ILE A 286 7.41 -18.02 3.16
CA ILE A 286 8.70 -18.48 3.69
C ILE A 286 9.73 -17.36 3.55
N ALA A 287 10.11 -16.78 4.68
CA ALA A 287 11.16 -15.76 4.71
C ALA A 287 12.54 -16.37 4.37
N PRO A 288 13.41 -15.62 3.67
CA PRO A 288 14.74 -16.10 3.33
C PRO A 288 15.65 -16.20 4.55
N GLU A 289 16.38 -17.31 4.68
CA GLU A 289 17.48 -17.43 5.64
C GLU A 289 18.76 -16.76 5.13
N ALA A 290 19.64 -16.36 6.05
CA ALA A 290 20.97 -15.82 5.69
C ALA A 290 21.80 -16.78 4.83
N SER A 291 21.63 -18.10 5.04
CA SER A 291 22.26 -19.16 4.24
C SER A 291 21.76 -19.12 2.78
N THR A 292 20.45 -19.03 2.60
CA THR A 292 19.75 -18.94 1.32
C THR A 292 20.12 -17.66 0.55
N LEU A 293 20.15 -16.51 1.22
CA LEU A 293 20.56 -15.24 0.60
C LEU A 293 22.01 -15.25 0.10
N ARG A 294 22.92 -15.96 0.80
CA ARG A 294 24.30 -16.12 0.32
C ARG A 294 24.38 -16.95 -0.96
N ILE A 295 23.54 -17.98 -1.08
CA ILE A 295 23.42 -18.78 -2.32
C ILE A 295 22.91 -17.89 -3.44
N LEU A 296 21.82 -17.14 -3.20
CA LEU A 296 21.22 -16.22 -4.17
C LEU A 296 22.21 -15.13 -4.62
N CYS A 297 22.96 -14.53 -3.70
CA CYS A 297 24.02 -13.56 -4.02
C CYS A 297 25.10 -14.14 -4.96
N LYS A 298 25.41 -15.43 -4.82
CA LYS A 298 26.42 -16.12 -5.64
C LYS A 298 25.88 -16.50 -7.02
N GLN A 299 24.60 -16.88 -7.09
CA GLN A 299 23.99 -17.40 -8.31
C GLN A 299 23.33 -16.32 -9.17
N SER A 300 22.86 -15.23 -8.56
CA SER A 300 22.26 -14.13 -9.28
C SER A 300 23.27 -13.49 -10.22
N ARG A 301 22.95 -13.52 -11.52
CA ARG A 301 23.68 -12.80 -12.58
C ARG A 301 23.09 -11.41 -12.83
N MET A 302 21.95 -11.11 -12.23
CA MET A 302 21.26 -9.83 -12.36
C MET A 302 21.76 -8.88 -11.27
N GLU A 303 22.42 -7.79 -11.67
CA GLU A 303 23.04 -6.86 -10.72
C GLU A 303 22.03 -6.26 -9.75
N TYR A 304 20.81 -5.92 -10.21
CA TYR A 304 19.76 -5.37 -9.35
C TYR A 304 19.33 -6.37 -8.25
N ALA A 305 19.13 -7.64 -8.60
CA ALA A 305 18.74 -8.69 -7.64
C ALA A 305 19.90 -9.02 -6.68
N LYS A 306 21.14 -9.00 -7.17
CA LYS A 306 22.31 -9.21 -6.32
C LYS A 306 22.51 -8.09 -5.31
N LEU A 307 22.30 -6.84 -5.72
CA LEU A 307 22.29 -5.68 -4.82
C LEU A 307 21.21 -5.84 -3.76
N HIS A 308 19.98 -6.19 -4.17
CA HIS A 308 18.85 -6.49 -3.29
C HIS A 308 19.21 -7.52 -2.21
N PHE A 309 19.59 -8.74 -2.60
CA PHE A 309 19.92 -9.80 -1.65
C PHE A 309 21.07 -9.44 -0.70
N THR A 310 22.06 -8.67 -1.19
CA THR A 310 23.17 -8.19 -0.36
C THR A 310 22.69 -7.23 0.73
N MET A 311 21.69 -6.41 0.46
CA MET A 311 21.14 -5.49 1.46
C MET A 311 20.24 -6.18 2.45
N VAL A 312 19.36 -7.07 1.99
CA VAL A 312 18.53 -7.90 2.89
C VAL A 312 19.44 -8.69 3.84
N LEU A 313 20.52 -9.28 3.34
CA LEU A 313 21.48 -9.98 4.19
C LEU A 313 22.17 -9.07 5.22
N LYS A 314 22.45 -7.81 4.86
CA LYS A 314 23.03 -6.81 5.77
C LYS A 314 22.03 -6.30 6.81
N SER A 315 20.76 -6.15 6.45
CA SER A 315 19.71 -5.70 7.36
C SER A 315 19.45 -6.76 8.44
N MET A 316 19.40 -8.04 8.06
CA MET A 316 19.30 -9.17 8.98
C MET A 316 20.46 -9.18 10.00
N ALA A 317 21.71 -9.07 9.54
CA ALA A 317 22.88 -9.05 10.42
C ALA A 317 22.88 -7.85 11.39
N SER A 318 22.29 -6.72 10.99
CA SER A 318 22.17 -5.53 11.83
C SER A 318 21.09 -5.68 12.91
N ALA A 319 20.03 -6.44 12.62
CA ALA A 319 18.97 -6.75 13.59
C ALA A 319 19.47 -7.72 14.68
N GLU A 320 20.20 -8.78 14.30
CA GLU A 320 20.78 -9.75 15.24
C GLU A 320 21.81 -9.14 16.21
N GLY A 321 22.57 -8.13 15.76
CA GLY A 321 23.53 -7.41 16.61
C GLY A 321 22.89 -6.49 17.65
N ALA A 322 21.65 -6.02 17.42
CA ALA A 322 20.92 -5.18 18.37
C ALA A 322 20.31 -6.01 19.52
N THR A 323 19.91 -7.25 19.23
CA THR A 323 19.37 -8.20 20.23
C THR A 323 20.44 -8.73 21.18
N GLN A 324 21.69 -8.91 20.73
CA GLN A 324 22.79 -9.36 21.61
C GLN A 324 23.28 -8.30 22.62
N LEU A 325 23.01 -7.01 22.39
CA LEU A 325 23.36 -5.93 23.32
C LEU A 325 22.37 -5.75 24.48
N GLN A 326 21.25 -6.49 24.50
CA GLN A 326 20.26 -6.47 25.59
C GLN A 326 20.38 -7.64 26.57
N SER A 327 21.27 -8.61 26.34
CA SER A 327 21.36 -9.83 27.16
C SER A 327 22.74 -10.10 27.80
N GLN A 328 23.54 -9.06 28.11
CA GLN A 328 24.74 -9.22 28.93
C GLN A 328 24.69 -8.41 30.24
N PRO A 329 24.80 -9.04 31.42
CA PRO A 329 25.06 -8.33 32.66
C PRO A 329 26.50 -7.82 32.65
N GLN A 330 26.66 -6.49 32.63
CA GLN A 330 27.96 -5.81 32.63
C GLN A 330 28.73 -6.09 33.94
N SER A 331 29.75 -6.93 33.88
CA SER A 331 30.85 -6.92 34.86
C SER A 331 31.90 -5.89 34.41
N GLN A 332 31.96 -4.74 35.07
CA GLN A 332 32.95 -3.69 34.82
C GLN A 332 34.32 -4.05 35.42
N SER A 333 35.39 -3.84 34.65
CA SER A 333 36.73 -3.56 35.19
C SER A 333 37.43 -2.52 34.31
N PRO A 334 38.07 -1.49 34.90
CA PRO A 334 38.54 -0.32 34.16
C PRO A 334 39.97 -0.49 33.66
N SER A 335 40.29 0.08 32.50
CA SER A 335 41.66 0.32 32.05
C SER A 335 41.75 1.69 31.36
N PRO A 336 42.94 2.34 31.39
CA PRO A 336 43.06 3.79 31.47
C PRO A 336 43.03 4.50 30.11
N PRO A 337 42.73 5.81 30.07
CA PRO A 337 42.62 6.58 28.83
C PRO A 337 43.99 7.03 28.29
N PRO A 338 44.18 7.12 26.97
CA PRO A 338 45.34 7.80 26.39
C PRO A 338 45.19 9.33 26.42
N PRO A 339 46.30 10.10 26.35
CA PRO A 339 46.39 11.50 26.78
C PRO A 339 45.91 12.52 25.71
N PRO A 340 45.67 13.79 26.10
CA PRO A 340 45.03 14.78 25.24
C PRO A 340 46.04 15.49 24.33
N ARG A 341 45.62 15.78 23.09
CA ARG A 341 46.23 16.82 22.26
C ARG A 341 45.12 17.74 21.72
N SER A 342 45.28 19.03 21.97
CA SER A 342 44.49 20.16 21.44
C SER A 342 45.39 20.99 20.49
N PRO A 343 44.89 22.05 19.80
CA PRO A 343 43.69 22.19 18.97
C PRO A 343 43.99 22.87 17.61
N LEU A 344 42.92 23.21 16.83
CA LEU A 344 42.83 24.03 15.60
C LEU A 344 42.88 23.19 14.30
N THR A 345 41.92 23.24 13.38
CA THR A 345 41.12 24.37 12.87
C THR A 345 39.69 23.97 12.47
N ALA A 346 38.81 24.98 12.47
CA ALA A 346 37.37 24.91 12.24
C ALA A 346 36.98 24.36 10.85
N GLY A 347 35.94 23.52 10.87
CA GLY A 347 35.18 23.08 9.71
C GLY A 347 33.95 22.33 10.20
N ALA A 348 32.87 23.05 10.48
CA ALA A 348 31.59 22.47 10.83
C ALA A 348 31.00 21.74 9.62
N ALA A 349 31.03 20.40 9.64
CA ALA A 349 30.29 19.55 8.71
C ALA A 349 29.13 18.87 9.46
N PRO A 350 27.93 18.79 8.88
CA PRO A 350 26.77 18.18 9.53
C PRO A 350 26.91 16.66 9.46
N THR A 351 27.24 16.03 10.59
CA THR A 351 27.40 14.57 10.73
C THR A 351 26.08 13.79 10.79
N HIS A 352 24.92 14.45 10.69
CA HIS A 352 23.60 13.80 10.73
C HIS A 352 23.03 13.44 9.34
N THR A 353 23.57 13.99 8.25
CA THR A 353 23.03 13.78 6.89
C THR A 353 23.53 12.51 6.19
N THR A 354 24.73 12.02 6.51
CA THR A 354 25.33 10.87 5.81
C THR A 354 24.72 9.54 6.21
N ALA A 355 24.33 9.36 7.48
CA ALA A 355 23.66 8.14 7.95
C ALA A 355 22.22 8.04 7.43
N ALA A 356 21.48 9.16 7.42
CA ALA A 356 20.12 9.22 6.86
C ALA A 356 20.10 9.03 5.34
N ALA A 357 21.06 9.64 4.62
CA ALA A 357 21.21 9.44 3.18
C ALA A 357 21.65 8.01 2.81
N ALA A 358 22.54 7.40 3.61
CA ALA A 358 22.92 6.00 3.42
C ALA A 358 21.77 5.03 3.74
N ALA A 359 20.95 5.31 4.76
CA ALA A 359 19.75 4.54 5.07
C ALA A 359 18.67 4.71 3.99
N ALA A 360 18.49 5.92 3.45
CA ALA A 360 17.58 6.20 2.35
C ALA A 360 18.03 5.53 1.04
N SER A 361 19.34 5.52 0.75
CA SER A 361 19.91 4.80 -0.39
C SER A 361 19.74 3.29 -0.25
N ARG A 362 19.95 2.72 0.94
CA ARG A 362 19.72 1.28 1.17
C ARG A 362 18.25 0.90 0.99
N ARG A 363 17.33 1.69 1.55
CA ARG A 363 15.87 1.48 1.39
C ARG A 363 15.40 1.63 -0.07
N ARG A 364 16.04 2.53 -0.83
CA ARG A 364 15.79 2.73 -2.26
C ARG A 364 16.05 1.45 -3.05
N ASP A 365 17.19 0.82 -2.77
CA ASP A 365 17.64 -0.32 -3.53
C ASP A 365 16.85 -1.60 -3.11
N GLU A 366 16.42 -1.73 -1.85
CA GLU A 366 15.57 -2.85 -1.36
C GLU A 366 14.20 -2.92 -2.06
N ARG A 367 13.57 -1.78 -2.34
CA ARG A 367 12.23 -1.73 -2.97
C ARG A 367 12.29 -1.82 -4.49
N SER A 368 13.44 -1.44 -5.06
CA SER A 368 13.66 -1.45 -6.50
C SER A 368 13.56 -2.84 -7.12
N TYR A 369 13.93 -3.88 -6.37
CA TYR A 369 13.76 -5.28 -6.80
C TYR A 369 12.31 -5.60 -7.13
N PHE A 370 11.41 -5.33 -6.19
CA PHE A 370 9.98 -5.60 -6.35
C PHE A 370 9.35 -4.78 -7.46
N ALA A 371 9.72 -3.50 -7.60
CA ALA A 371 9.28 -2.69 -8.74
C ALA A 371 9.78 -3.25 -10.08
N GLN A 372 11.04 -3.68 -10.15
CA GLN A 372 11.61 -4.31 -11.35
C GLN A 372 10.89 -5.62 -11.69
N ARG A 373 10.49 -6.43 -10.69
CA ARG A 373 9.71 -7.65 -10.91
C ARG A 373 8.30 -7.38 -11.47
N ILE A 374 7.68 -6.27 -11.10
CA ILE A 374 6.39 -5.83 -11.68
C ILE A 374 6.57 -5.41 -13.13
N ASP A 375 7.63 -4.66 -13.43
CA ASP A 375 7.97 -4.25 -14.80
C ASP A 375 8.26 -5.50 -15.67
N GLU A 376 9.05 -6.46 -15.17
CA GLU A 376 9.31 -7.73 -15.86
C GLU A 376 8.04 -8.57 -16.07
N LEU A 377 7.14 -8.64 -15.07
CA LEU A 377 5.85 -9.31 -15.21
C LEU A 377 5.01 -8.66 -16.31
N ALA A 378 5.01 -7.32 -16.38
CA ALA A 378 4.27 -6.58 -17.39
C ALA A 378 4.81 -6.85 -18.81
N GLU A 379 6.13 -7.03 -18.95
CA GLU A 379 6.79 -7.36 -20.22
C GLU A 379 6.55 -8.82 -20.66
N HIS A 380 6.72 -9.79 -19.75
CA HIS A 380 6.68 -11.21 -20.09
C HIS A 380 5.26 -11.78 -20.11
N LYS A 381 4.37 -11.25 -19.25
CA LYS A 381 2.97 -11.66 -19.14
C LYS A 381 2.07 -10.42 -19.21
N PRO A 382 1.93 -9.78 -20.39
CA PRO A 382 1.12 -8.58 -20.54
C PRO A 382 -0.39 -8.82 -20.33
N LYS A 383 -0.84 -10.04 -20.04
CA LYS A 383 -2.23 -10.34 -19.65
C LYS A 383 -2.37 -10.65 -18.16
N ALA A 384 -1.30 -10.56 -17.37
CA ALA A 384 -1.37 -10.75 -15.93
C ALA A 384 -2.34 -9.72 -15.31
N SER A 385 -3.15 -10.16 -14.36
CA SER A 385 -4.08 -9.29 -13.65
C SER A 385 -3.39 -8.43 -12.60
N LEU A 386 -4.07 -7.38 -12.17
CA LEU A 386 -3.60 -6.53 -11.07
C LEU A 386 -3.31 -7.34 -9.80
N LEU A 387 -4.14 -8.35 -9.50
CA LEU A 387 -3.95 -9.18 -8.31
C LEU A 387 -2.66 -9.99 -8.36
N GLU A 388 -2.27 -10.49 -9.54
CA GLU A 388 -1.00 -11.18 -9.71
C GLU A 388 0.19 -10.21 -9.51
N ALA A 389 0.07 -8.97 -9.98
CA ALA A 389 1.08 -7.95 -9.72
C ALA A 389 1.15 -7.53 -8.24
N LEU A 390 0.00 -7.50 -7.55
CA LEU A 390 -0.09 -7.13 -6.13
C LEU A 390 0.50 -8.18 -5.17
N LYS A 391 0.72 -9.43 -5.62
CA LYS A 391 1.49 -10.43 -4.85
C LYS A 391 2.84 -9.91 -4.39
N VAL A 392 3.44 -9.00 -5.16
CA VAL A 392 4.70 -8.35 -4.81
C VAL A 392 4.69 -7.69 -3.42
N LEU A 393 3.52 -7.20 -2.96
CA LEU A 393 3.38 -6.59 -1.64
C LEU A 393 3.48 -7.65 -0.55
N HIS A 394 2.80 -8.78 -0.73
CA HIS A 394 2.91 -9.95 0.15
C HIS A 394 4.36 -10.45 0.20
N ARG A 395 5.02 -10.58 -0.97
CA ARG A 395 6.42 -11.00 -1.06
C ARG A 395 7.35 -10.09 -0.28
N ALA A 396 7.18 -8.76 -0.42
CA ALA A 396 7.93 -7.77 0.33
C ALA A 396 7.69 -7.88 1.85
N GLU A 397 6.45 -8.11 2.29
CA GLU A 397 6.15 -8.33 3.70
C GLU A 397 6.83 -9.59 4.26
N VAL A 398 6.77 -10.70 3.53
CA VAL A 398 7.37 -11.99 3.92
C VAL A 398 8.90 -11.90 4.01
N GLU A 399 9.52 -11.17 3.08
CA GLU A 399 10.97 -10.89 3.13
C GLU A 399 11.35 -9.98 4.31
N GLY A 400 10.41 -9.20 4.83
CA GLY A 400 10.64 -8.18 5.86
C GLY A 400 11.03 -6.81 5.28
N THR A 401 10.81 -6.60 3.98
CA THR A 401 11.05 -5.33 3.30
C THR A 401 10.00 -4.31 3.72
N SER A 402 10.43 -3.21 4.33
CA SER A 402 9.49 -2.17 4.74
C SER A 402 8.89 -1.47 3.52
N LEU A 403 7.56 -1.54 3.39
CA LEU A 403 6.80 -0.82 2.36
C LEU A 403 6.57 0.66 2.69
N HIS A 404 6.95 1.16 3.87
CA HIS A 404 6.63 2.53 4.32
C HIS A 404 7.28 3.63 3.49
N GLY A 405 6.50 4.54 2.92
CA GLY A 405 6.99 5.58 2.01
C GLY A 405 7.55 5.01 0.70
N ASP A 406 7.06 3.86 0.25
CA ASP A 406 7.41 3.30 -1.05
C ASP A 406 6.74 4.07 -2.20
N THR A 407 7.55 4.44 -3.19
CA THR A 407 7.11 5.10 -4.41
C THR A 407 7.46 4.30 -5.67
N TYR A 408 8.29 3.26 -5.56
CA TYR A 408 8.75 2.44 -6.69
C TYR A 408 7.70 1.42 -7.10
N ILE A 409 7.23 0.60 -6.15
CA ILE A 409 6.17 -0.39 -6.36
C ILE A 409 4.90 0.36 -6.74
N MET A 410 4.62 1.48 -6.06
CA MET A 410 3.49 2.36 -6.40
C MET A 410 3.53 2.80 -7.87
N SER A 411 4.66 3.37 -8.32
CA SER A 411 4.80 3.82 -9.71
C SER A 411 4.62 2.67 -10.69
N ALA A 412 5.26 1.52 -10.45
CA ALA A 412 5.16 0.36 -11.35
C ALA A 412 3.73 -0.18 -11.47
N LEU A 413 3.01 -0.34 -10.35
CA LEU A 413 1.62 -0.79 -10.36
C LEU A 413 0.70 0.19 -11.10
N LEU A 414 0.78 1.49 -10.78
CA LEU A 414 -0.08 2.51 -11.39
C LEU A 414 0.20 2.69 -12.90
N ARG A 415 1.45 2.49 -13.34
CA ARG A 415 1.83 2.54 -14.76
C ARG A 415 1.31 1.34 -15.55
N HIS A 416 1.40 0.14 -14.97
CA HIS A 416 1.25 -1.09 -15.75
C HIS A 416 -0.07 -1.82 -15.53
N TYR A 417 -0.75 -1.67 -14.39
CA TYR A 417 -1.84 -2.56 -13.98
C TYR A 417 -3.19 -1.87 -13.68
N CYS A 418 -3.35 -0.61 -14.10
CA CYS A 418 -4.65 0.08 -14.12
C CYS A 418 -5.28 -0.01 -15.52
N ARG A 419 -5.79 -1.19 -15.90
CA ARG A 419 -6.29 -1.51 -17.26
C ARG A 419 -7.81 -1.69 -17.33
N GLY A 420 -8.48 -1.73 -16.20
CA GLY A 420 -9.90 -2.00 -16.08
C GLY A 420 -10.27 -3.46 -16.39
N THR A 421 -9.40 -4.40 -16.00
CA THR A 421 -9.56 -5.84 -16.29
C THR A 421 -9.90 -6.65 -15.04
N THR A 422 -9.79 -6.06 -13.86
CA THR A 422 -9.95 -6.78 -12.59
C THR A 422 -11.41 -6.80 -12.14
N PRO A 423 -12.00 -7.97 -11.85
CA PRO A 423 -13.34 -8.03 -11.27
C PRO A 423 -13.44 -7.28 -9.93
N ARG A 424 -14.45 -6.41 -9.77
CA ARG A 424 -14.60 -5.57 -8.57
C ARG A 424 -14.64 -6.37 -7.27
N ARG A 425 -15.25 -7.56 -7.30
CA ARG A 425 -15.37 -8.45 -6.14
C ARG A 425 -14.01 -8.88 -5.55
N TYR A 426 -12.92 -8.74 -6.31
CA TYR A 426 -11.58 -9.10 -5.85
C TYR A 426 -10.78 -7.92 -5.30
N LEU A 427 -11.25 -6.67 -5.48
CA LEU A 427 -10.63 -5.48 -4.91
C LEU A 427 -11.06 -5.29 -3.46
N VAL A 428 -10.63 -6.21 -2.59
CA VAL A 428 -11.06 -6.27 -1.18
C VAL A 428 -10.05 -5.54 -0.28
N LEU A 429 -10.57 -4.83 0.73
CA LEU A 429 -9.82 -4.30 1.87
C LEU A 429 -10.36 -4.92 3.17
N PRO A 430 -9.49 -5.27 4.15
CA PRO A 430 -8.04 -5.10 4.16
C PRO A 430 -7.31 -6.05 3.19
N PHE A 431 -6.16 -5.62 2.66
CA PHE A 431 -5.44 -6.29 1.57
C PHE A 431 -5.01 -7.73 1.90
N ASN A 432 -4.76 -8.06 3.17
CA ASN A 432 -4.42 -9.41 3.62
C ASN A 432 -5.53 -10.45 3.41
N THR A 433 -6.75 -10.01 3.05
CA THR A 433 -7.86 -10.90 2.66
C THR A 433 -7.99 -11.07 1.14
N SER A 434 -7.17 -10.37 0.36
CA SER A 434 -7.18 -10.42 -1.10
C SER A 434 -6.67 -11.76 -1.64
N LEU A 435 -7.15 -12.16 -2.83
CA LEU A 435 -6.58 -13.30 -3.56
C LEU A 435 -5.10 -13.12 -3.89
N ALA A 436 -4.64 -11.87 -4.02
CA ALA A 436 -3.23 -11.53 -4.20
C ALA A 436 -2.35 -11.94 -3.01
N TYR A 437 -2.94 -12.26 -1.86
CA TYR A 437 -2.21 -12.72 -0.67
C TYR A 437 -2.03 -14.25 -0.63
N ARG A 438 -2.61 -14.98 -1.60
CA ARG A 438 -2.52 -16.44 -1.69
C ARG A 438 -1.43 -16.85 -2.69
N PRO A 439 -0.77 -18.01 -2.52
CA PRO A 439 0.31 -18.43 -3.41
C PRO A 439 -0.21 -18.98 -4.73
N GLU A 440 -1.48 -19.41 -4.76
CA GLU A 440 -2.10 -19.97 -5.96
C GLU A 440 -2.06 -18.96 -7.11
N PRO A 441 -1.86 -19.41 -8.36
CA PRO A 441 -1.97 -18.55 -9.53
C PRO A 441 -3.33 -17.83 -9.53
N VAL A 442 -3.32 -16.52 -9.76
CA VAL A 442 -4.59 -15.81 -9.91
C VAL A 442 -5.19 -16.20 -11.26
N HIS A 443 -6.34 -16.89 -11.23
CA HIS A 443 -7.10 -17.23 -12.42
C HIS A 443 -8.19 -16.19 -12.66
N ASP A 444 -8.07 -15.45 -13.77
CA ASP A 444 -9.06 -14.44 -14.18
C ASP A 444 -10.37 -15.06 -14.69
N ASP A 445 -10.33 -16.33 -15.12
CA ASP A 445 -11.46 -17.10 -15.62
C ASP A 445 -12.20 -17.85 -14.51
N ALA A 446 -12.92 -17.13 -13.67
CA ALA A 446 -13.93 -17.72 -12.79
C ALA A 446 -15.32 -17.17 -13.14
N ARG A 447 -15.93 -17.73 -14.19
CA ARG A 447 -17.39 -17.96 -14.12
C ARG A 447 -17.62 -18.75 -12.84
N PRO A 448 -18.62 -18.39 -12.01
CA PRO A 448 -18.82 -19.05 -10.74
C PRO A 448 -19.10 -20.53 -10.99
N THR A 449 -18.14 -21.39 -10.70
CA THR A 449 -18.40 -22.81 -10.48
C THR A 449 -19.09 -22.94 -9.13
N ASP A 450 -20.18 -23.70 -9.10
CA ASP A 450 -21.13 -23.88 -8.00
C ASP A 450 -20.53 -24.47 -6.69
N GLU A 451 -19.21 -24.55 -6.53
CA GLU A 451 -18.56 -25.22 -5.38
C GLU A 451 -18.50 -24.38 -4.10
N VAL A 452 -18.78 -23.07 -4.16
CA VAL A 452 -18.82 -22.21 -2.94
C VAL A 452 -20.17 -22.31 -2.20
N ARG A 453 -21.14 -23.08 -2.70
CA ARG A 453 -22.47 -23.20 -2.06
C ARG A 453 -22.58 -24.19 -0.91
N LEU A 454 -21.56 -25.01 -0.60
CA LEU A 454 -21.68 -26.02 0.46
C LEU A 454 -20.90 -25.77 1.76
N ALA A 455 -20.11 -24.70 1.86
CA ALA A 455 -19.32 -24.45 3.08
C ALA A 455 -19.49 -23.01 3.59
N SER A 456 -20.70 -22.63 3.99
CA SER A 456 -20.95 -21.52 4.93
C SER A 456 -22.42 -21.46 5.34
N ALA A 457 -22.88 -22.49 6.07
CA ALA A 457 -24.04 -22.35 6.93
C ALA A 457 -23.53 -21.91 8.32
N LYS A 458 -23.93 -20.69 8.73
CA LYS A 458 -23.76 -20.06 10.05
C LYS A 458 -22.40 -19.40 10.35
N VAL A 459 -22.19 -18.20 9.81
CA VAL A 459 -21.76 -17.04 10.61
C VAL A 459 -22.51 -15.81 10.09
N TYR A 460 -23.44 -15.28 10.89
CA TYR A 460 -23.98 -13.95 10.69
C TYR A 460 -22.91 -12.94 11.14
N ALA A 461 -22.28 -12.25 10.19
CA ALA A 461 -21.68 -10.94 10.41
C ALA A 461 -21.82 -10.15 9.12
N ALA A 462 -22.56 -9.04 9.20
CA ALA A 462 -23.00 -8.23 8.08
C ALA A 462 -21.83 -7.70 7.25
N SER A 463 -21.76 -8.12 5.98
CA SER A 463 -20.90 -7.52 4.96
C SER A 463 -21.51 -6.19 4.50
N ALA A 464 -21.10 -5.09 5.14
CA ALA A 464 -21.13 -3.79 4.50
C ALA A 464 -20.05 -3.78 3.42
N ASN A 465 -20.43 -3.97 2.16
CA ASN A 465 -19.54 -3.71 1.03
C ASN A 465 -19.24 -2.19 1.02
N ALA A 466 -18.05 -1.83 1.49
CA ALA A 466 -17.57 -0.46 1.56
C ALA A 466 -17.11 0.06 0.18
N PHE A 467 -18.08 0.36 -0.69
CA PHE A 467 -17.89 1.23 -1.86
C PHE A 467 -18.91 2.38 -1.83
N ASP A 468 -19.17 2.91 -0.64
CA ASP A 468 -19.84 4.19 -0.46
C ASP A 468 -18.82 5.19 0.10
N PHE A 469 -18.24 5.99 -0.79
CA PHE A 469 -17.34 7.08 -0.40
C PHE A 469 -18.20 8.27 0.02
N GLY A 470 -18.18 8.57 1.32
CA GLY A 470 -18.93 9.66 1.93
C GLY A 470 -18.78 10.98 1.19
N LEU A 471 -19.90 11.46 0.64
CA LEU A 471 -20.17 12.87 0.49
C LEU A 471 -20.65 13.39 1.84
N ASP A 472 -19.92 14.35 2.40
CA ASP A 472 -20.31 15.10 3.59
C ASP A 472 -21.68 15.80 3.36
N ASN A 473 -22.75 15.18 3.84
CA ASN A 473 -24.04 15.83 4.01
C ASN A 473 -24.11 16.37 5.44
N ALA A 474 -23.73 17.63 5.60
CA ALA A 474 -24.09 18.42 6.76
C ALA A 474 -24.82 19.68 6.30
N LYS A 475 -26.13 19.57 6.13
CA LYS A 475 -27.11 20.46 6.76
C LYS A 475 -28.52 19.96 6.51
N GLU A 476 -29.15 19.59 7.61
CA GLU A 476 -30.60 19.54 7.78
C GLU A 476 -31.23 20.83 7.24
N ASP A 477 -32.27 20.68 6.43
CA ASP A 477 -33.48 21.48 6.57
C ASP A 477 -34.67 20.61 6.16
N LEU A 478 -35.56 20.43 7.14
CA LEU A 478 -36.88 19.82 7.02
C LEU A 478 -37.71 20.56 5.96
N LEU A 479 -38.45 19.82 5.13
CA LEU A 479 -39.92 19.89 5.00
C LEU A 479 -40.41 19.00 3.84
N GLU A 480 -41.30 18.08 4.21
CA GLU A 480 -42.55 17.66 3.55
C GLU A 480 -42.61 17.44 2.03
N GLY A 481 -43.19 16.29 1.64
CA GLY A 481 -44.02 16.20 0.44
C GLY A 481 -43.81 14.95 -0.39
N GLU A 482 -44.69 13.98 -0.16
CA GLU A 482 -45.06 12.82 -0.97
C GLU A 482 -44.89 12.99 -2.50
N GLU A 483 -44.43 11.93 -3.18
CA GLU A 483 -45.22 11.26 -4.23
C GLU A 483 -44.54 9.93 -4.66
N GLU A 484 -45.22 8.84 -4.32
CA GLU A 484 -45.03 7.51 -4.91
C GLU A 484 -45.39 7.53 -6.41
N THR A 485 -44.75 6.68 -7.21
CA THR A 485 -45.38 5.77 -8.21
C THR A 485 -44.28 5.01 -8.94
N THR A 486 -44.04 3.76 -8.54
CA THR A 486 -44.48 2.52 -9.21
C THR A 486 -43.95 2.28 -10.62
N ILE A 487 -43.06 1.30 -10.64
CA ILE A 487 -42.66 0.37 -11.70
C ILE A 487 -43.79 0.10 -12.72
N HIS A 488 -43.44 0.07 -14.01
CA HIS A 488 -43.99 -0.92 -14.94
C HIS A 488 -42.96 -1.34 -16.00
N GLU A 489 -42.66 -2.63 -15.97
CA GLU A 489 -41.96 -3.46 -16.93
C GLU A 489 -43.05 -4.24 -17.70
N GLU A 490 -43.04 -4.21 -19.04
CA GLU A 490 -43.78 -5.12 -19.96
C GLU A 490 -43.17 -4.93 -21.37
N LEU A 491 -42.29 -5.83 -21.82
CA LEU A 491 -42.49 -7.06 -22.62
C LEU A 491 -42.83 -6.87 -24.12
N GLU A 492 -41.97 -7.52 -24.93
CA GLU A 492 -42.25 -8.35 -26.11
C GLU A 492 -42.29 -7.82 -27.57
N GLY A 493 -41.39 -8.45 -28.38
CA GLY A 493 -41.64 -8.99 -29.73
C GLY A 493 -41.53 -8.02 -30.91
N LEU A 494 -40.92 -8.31 -32.09
CA LEU A 494 -40.44 -9.50 -32.78
C LEU A 494 -39.60 -9.02 -34.01
N PRO A 495 -38.90 -9.92 -34.75
CA PRO A 495 -37.80 -9.60 -35.66
C PRO A 495 -38.16 -9.56 -37.17
N GLY A 496 -37.28 -8.93 -37.95
CA GLY A 496 -36.95 -9.37 -39.33
C GLY A 496 -37.30 -8.40 -40.47
N ALA A 497 -36.26 -7.96 -41.20
CA ALA A 497 -36.23 -7.93 -42.67
C ALA A 497 -34.84 -7.51 -43.20
N ALA A 498 -34.30 -8.31 -44.11
CA ALA A 498 -33.07 -8.05 -44.85
C ALA A 498 -33.34 -7.43 -46.23
N SER A 499 -32.27 -6.90 -46.85
CA SER A 499 -32.11 -6.29 -48.19
C SER A 499 -32.31 -4.77 -48.22
N ARG A 500 -31.45 -3.91 -48.80
CA ARG A 500 -30.48 -4.00 -49.92
C ARG A 500 -29.49 -2.82 -49.83
N PRO A 501 -28.27 -2.91 -50.40
CA PRO A 501 -27.31 -1.80 -50.39
C PRO A 501 -27.59 -0.83 -51.55
N ARG A 502 -27.53 0.48 -51.30
CA ARG A 502 -27.52 1.50 -52.35
C ARG A 502 -26.40 2.49 -52.09
N SER A 503 -25.56 2.59 -53.11
CA SER A 503 -24.36 3.40 -53.27
C SER A 503 -24.58 4.91 -53.10
N GLY A 504 -23.57 5.58 -52.56
CA GLY A 504 -23.03 6.83 -53.11
C GLY A 504 -23.81 8.11 -52.80
N ALA A 505 -23.50 8.71 -51.65
CA ALA A 505 -23.51 10.16 -51.48
C ALA A 505 -22.34 10.52 -50.56
N GLU A 506 -21.41 11.33 -51.07
CA GLU A 506 -20.28 11.89 -50.33
C GLU A 506 -20.81 12.63 -49.10
N ALA A 507 -20.43 12.16 -47.91
CA ALA A 507 -20.63 12.88 -46.66
C ALA A 507 -19.28 13.48 -46.26
N GLU A 508 -19.26 14.81 -46.12
CA GLU A 508 -18.16 15.56 -45.53
C GLU A 508 -17.74 14.98 -44.17
N PRO A 509 -16.45 15.11 -43.78
CA PRO A 509 -16.00 14.64 -42.49
C PRO A 509 -16.55 15.55 -41.38
N GLU A 510 -17.65 15.11 -40.74
CA GLU A 510 -18.08 15.62 -39.43
C GLU A 510 -16.92 15.50 -38.44
N ARG A 511 -16.24 16.62 -38.19
CA ARG A 511 -15.38 16.78 -37.02
C ARG A 511 -16.26 16.78 -35.77
N GLY A 512 -16.04 15.83 -34.87
CA GLY A 512 -16.09 16.14 -33.44
C GLY A 512 -17.23 15.56 -32.59
N ARG A 513 -17.79 14.39 -32.93
CA ARG A 513 -18.46 13.57 -31.90
C ARG A 513 -17.51 12.48 -31.44
N ARG A 514 -16.95 12.64 -30.23
CA ARG A 514 -16.22 11.56 -29.55
C ARG A 514 -17.16 10.34 -29.50
N PRO A 515 -16.70 9.15 -29.89
CA PRO A 515 -17.50 7.93 -29.76
C PRO A 515 -17.95 7.81 -28.31
N ARG A 516 -19.25 7.57 -28.10
CA ARG A 516 -19.78 7.22 -26.77
C ARG A 516 -18.97 6.01 -26.28
N PRO A 517 -18.41 6.05 -25.06
CA PRO A 517 -17.71 4.89 -24.53
C PRO A 517 -18.67 3.70 -24.53
N PRO A 518 -18.17 2.47 -24.81
CA PRO A 518 -18.98 1.28 -24.78
C PRO A 518 -19.69 1.14 -23.41
N PRO A 519 -20.89 0.55 -23.37
CA PRO A 519 -21.59 0.31 -22.11
C PRO A 519 -20.70 -0.46 -21.14
N ARG A 520 -20.57 0.10 -19.93
CA ARG A 520 -19.72 -0.37 -18.83
C ARG A 520 -20.13 -1.78 -18.41
N ASP A 521 -19.15 -2.69 -18.28
CA ASP A 521 -19.39 -3.94 -17.57
C ASP A 521 -19.50 -3.63 -16.06
N PRO A 522 -20.64 -3.87 -15.40
CA PRO A 522 -20.80 -3.56 -13.99
C PRO A 522 -19.95 -4.45 -13.07
N TYR A 523 -19.41 -5.57 -13.57
CA TYR A 523 -18.65 -6.53 -12.79
C TYR A 523 -17.14 -6.28 -12.80
N LEU A 524 -16.64 -5.54 -13.79
CA LEU A 524 -15.22 -5.18 -13.90
C LEU A 524 -14.96 -3.79 -13.31
N ALA A 525 -13.85 -3.69 -12.59
CA ALA A 525 -13.32 -2.41 -12.16
C ALA A 525 -12.84 -1.64 -13.38
N ASP A 526 -13.00 -0.31 -13.40
CA ASP A 526 -12.31 0.51 -14.39
C ASP A 526 -10.89 0.85 -13.95
N SER A 527 -10.11 1.45 -14.85
CA SER A 527 -8.72 1.83 -14.58
C SER A 527 -8.58 2.83 -13.43
N SER A 528 -9.60 3.68 -13.21
CA SER A 528 -9.60 4.62 -12.09
C SER A 528 -9.82 3.90 -10.77
N GLU A 529 -10.81 3.01 -10.71
CA GLU A 529 -11.11 2.16 -9.54
C GLU A 529 -9.90 1.30 -9.14
N GLU A 530 -9.22 0.69 -10.11
CA GLU A 530 -7.96 -0.05 -9.89
C GLU A 530 -6.85 0.87 -9.33
N GLY A 531 -6.70 2.07 -9.89
CA GLY A 531 -5.74 3.07 -9.41
C GLY A 531 -6.03 3.53 -7.98
N THR A 532 -7.30 3.82 -7.66
CA THR A 532 -7.75 4.16 -6.30
C THR A 532 -7.48 3.01 -5.33
N TYR A 533 -7.73 1.75 -5.74
CA TYR A 533 -7.45 0.59 -4.93
C TYR A 533 -5.95 0.44 -4.62
N ILE A 534 -5.06 0.56 -5.61
CA ILE A 534 -3.61 0.51 -5.41
C ILE A 534 -3.16 1.59 -4.40
N LEU A 535 -3.64 2.82 -4.56
CA LEU A 535 -3.32 3.93 -3.66
C LEU A 535 -3.83 3.66 -2.24
N ALA A 536 -5.04 3.13 -2.08
CA ALA A 536 -5.61 2.79 -0.77
C ALA A 536 -4.82 1.68 -0.07
N VAL A 537 -4.43 0.63 -0.80
CA VAL A 537 -3.59 -0.46 -0.27
C VAL A 537 -2.24 0.07 0.20
N LEU A 538 -1.53 0.83 -0.64
CA LEU A 538 -0.20 1.35 -0.29
C LEU A 538 -0.27 2.43 0.80
N LYS A 539 -1.36 3.21 0.87
CA LYS A 539 -1.61 4.14 1.97
C LYS A 539 -1.75 3.40 3.31
N ALA A 540 -2.34 2.20 3.34
CA ALA A 540 -2.40 1.38 4.55
C ALA A 540 -1.00 0.97 5.06
N TYR A 541 0.00 0.91 4.17
CA TYR A 541 1.41 0.72 4.50
C TYR A 541 2.16 2.03 4.84
N GLY A 542 1.47 3.17 4.84
CA GLY A 542 2.05 4.49 5.08
C GLY A 542 2.82 5.05 3.89
N SER A 543 2.44 4.66 2.67
CA SER A 543 3.05 5.13 1.43
C SER A 543 2.14 6.09 0.67
N TYR A 544 2.73 7.19 0.21
CA TYR A 544 2.05 8.23 -0.56
C TYR A 544 2.83 8.52 -1.84
N PRO A 545 2.15 8.87 -2.94
CA PRO A 545 2.82 9.22 -4.18
C PRO A 545 3.69 10.45 -3.99
N ASP A 546 4.85 10.48 -4.64
CA ASP A 546 5.76 11.63 -4.67
C ASP A 546 5.78 12.32 -6.04
N ASN A 547 6.62 13.34 -6.18
CA ASN A 547 6.77 14.07 -7.44
C ASN A 547 7.32 13.18 -8.57
N ALA A 548 8.09 12.14 -8.28
CA ALA A 548 8.59 11.21 -9.28
C ALA A 548 7.47 10.28 -9.78
N VAL A 549 6.57 9.84 -8.89
CA VAL A 549 5.36 9.09 -9.27
C VAL A 549 4.48 9.95 -10.19
N LEU A 550 4.16 11.19 -9.79
CA LEU A 550 3.37 12.10 -10.62
C LEU A 550 4.04 12.40 -11.96
N GLN A 551 5.36 12.58 -12.00
CA GLN A 551 6.10 12.71 -13.24
C GLN A 551 5.97 11.48 -14.13
N SER A 552 6.15 10.28 -13.57
CA SER A 552 6.09 9.02 -14.32
C SER A 552 4.72 8.78 -14.95
N LEU A 553 3.64 9.07 -14.21
CA LEU A 553 2.27 8.92 -14.69
C LEU A 553 1.90 10.01 -15.72
N SER A 554 2.30 11.26 -15.46
CA SER A 554 2.03 12.37 -16.40
C SER A 554 2.83 12.27 -17.70
N ALA A 555 4.01 11.65 -17.69
CA ALA A 555 4.82 11.44 -18.88
C ALA A 555 4.20 10.44 -19.87
N GLN A 556 3.36 9.52 -19.40
CA GLN A 556 2.64 8.55 -20.23
C GLN A 556 1.38 9.14 -20.90
N TYR A 557 1.14 10.44 -20.72
CA TYR A 557 0.02 11.14 -21.34
C TYR A 557 0.22 11.28 -22.86
N GLU A 558 -0.37 10.36 -23.62
CA GLU A 558 -0.51 10.43 -25.09
C GLU A 558 -1.93 10.87 -25.52
N GLY A 559 -2.71 11.49 -24.63
CA GLY A 559 -4.10 11.91 -24.91
C GLY A 559 -5.17 10.83 -24.70
N GLN A 560 -4.83 9.71 -24.06
CA GLN A 560 -5.77 8.67 -23.66
C GLN A 560 -6.47 9.02 -22.33
N MET A 561 -7.81 8.97 -22.31
CA MET A 561 -8.68 9.33 -21.16
C MET A 561 -8.43 8.54 -19.86
N PRO A 562 -8.30 7.20 -19.84
CA PRO A 562 -8.23 6.42 -18.59
C PRO A 562 -6.99 6.73 -17.74
N HIS A 563 -5.89 7.15 -18.37
CA HIS A 563 -4.65 7.46 -17.66
C HIS A 563 -4.72 8.74 -16.82
N MET A 564 -5.58 9.70 -17.17
CA MET A 564 -5.67 10.97 -16.46
C MET A 564 -6.52 10.92 -15.18
N GLU A 565 -7.47 9.99 -15.09
CA GLU A 565 -8.22 9.75 -13.85
C GLU A 565 -7.33 9.09 -12.77
N ILE A 566 -6.37 8.26 -13.19
CA ILE A 566 -5.33 7.73 -12.30
C ILE A 566 -4.41 8.86 -11.82
N VAL A 567 -3.98 9.76 -12.72
CA VAL A 567 -3.17 10.94 -12.35
C VAL A 567 -3.94 11.85 -11.38
N ALA A 568 -5.25 12.03 -11.57
CA ALA A 568 -6.10 12.77 -10.63
C ALA A 568 -6.10 12.13 -9.24
N SER A 569 -6.37 10.83 -9.17
CA SER A 569 -6.39 10.06 -7.91
C SER A 569 -5.02 10.10 -7.21
N ALA A 570 -3.93 9.97 -7.96
CA ALA A 570 -2.58 10.06 -7.43
C ALA A 570 -2.24 11.47 -6.92
N ALA A 571 -2.72 12.53 -7.59
CA ALA A 571 -2.55 13.90 -7.12
C ALA A 571 -3.32 14.15 -5.80
N ASP A 572 -4.53 13.62 -5.67
CA ASP A 572 -5.31 13.74 -4.44
C ASP A 572 -4.62 13.00 -3.27
N ALA A 573 -4.16 11.77 -3.49
CA ALA A 573 -3.36 11.02 -2.52
C ALA A 573 -2.02 11.72 -2.18
N PHE A 574 -1.42 12.44 -3.12
CA PHE A 574 -0.22 13.24 -2.88
C PHE A 574 -0.49 14.35 -1.86
N PHE A 575 -1.58 15.12 -2.06
CA PHE A 575 -1.94 16.21 -1.13
C PHE A 575 -2.25 15.68 0.27
N GLU A 576 -2.97 14.56 0.37
CA GLU A 576 -3.18 13.89 1.66
C GLU A 576 -1.86 13.47 2.33
N GLY A 577 -0.90 12.97 1.55
CA GLY A 577 0.43 12.61 2.03
C GLY A 577 1.22 13.82 2.55
N CYS A 578 1.15 14.96 1.86
CA CYS A 578 1.75 16.21 2.33
C CYS A 578 1.21 16.65 3.69
N GLU A 579 -0.10 16.52 3.91
CA GLU A 579 -0.74 16.83 5.19
C GLU A 579 -0.35 15.82 6.27
N ALA A 580 -0.45 14.52 5.98
CA ALA A 580 -0.14 13.44 6.92
C ALA A 580 1.32 13.47 7.39
N THR A 581 2.25 13.83 6.51
CA THR A 581 3.69 13.87 6.82
C THR A 581 4.16 15.19 7.43
N HIS A 582 3.27 16.15 7.66
CA HIS A 582 3.56 17.43 8.31
C HIS A 582 4.76 18.17 7.69
N GLY A 583 4.84 18.17 6.35
CA GLY A 583 5.91 18.86 5.60
C GLY A 583 7.21 18.08 5.42
N ALA A 584 7.28 16.80 5.80
CA ALA A 584 8.46 15.96 5.55
C ALA A 584 8.61 15.55 4.07
N MET A 585 7.49 15.41 3.34
CA MET A 585 7.53 15.21 1.88
C MET A 585 7.84 16.53 1.15
N CYS A 586 8.51 16.45 0.00
CA CYS A 586 8.65 17.63 -0.86
C CYS A 586 7.27 18.08 -1.37
N PRO A 587 7.00 19.39 -1.45
CA PRO A 587 5.74 19.90 -1.97
C PRO A 587 5.58 19.61 -3.47
N VAL A 588 4.34 19.69 -3.96
CA VAL A 588 4.02 19.33 -5.35
C VAL A 588 4.74 20.21 -6.37
N ASP A 589 5.38 19.58 -7.35
CA ASP A 589 5.92 20.27 -8.51
C ASP A 589 4.83 20.48 -9.56
N CYS A 590 4.42 21.75 -9.71
CA CYS A 590 3.34 22.14 -10.62
C CYS A 590 3.60 21.79 -12.10
N ARG A 591 4.83 21.44 -12.50
CA ARG A 591 5.12 20.93 -13.84
C ARG A 591 4.29 19.69 -14.18
N PHE A 592 4.12 18.79 -13.21
CA PHE A 592 3.46 17.51 -13.42
C PHE A 592 1.93 17.65 -13.38
N LEU A 593 1.42 18.70 -12.73
CA LEU A 593 -0.01 19.01 -12.68
C LEU A 593 -0.55 19.70 -13.95
N HIS A 594 0.32 20.19 -14.83
CA HIS A 594 -0.09 20.92 -16.03
C HIS A 594 -0.90 20.06 -17.01
N ALA A 595 -0.56 18.77 -17.17
CA ALA A 595 -1.34 17.83 -17.96
C ALA A 595 -2.75 17.62 -17.37
N LEU A 596 -2.82 17.46 -16.04
CA LEU A 596 -4.08 17.31 -15.30
C LEU A 596 -4.98 18.55 -15.42
N GLY A 597 -4.39 19.74 -15.29
CA GLY A 597 -5.10 21.00 -15.51
C GLY A 597 -5.70 21.10 -16.92
N TYR A 598 -4.94 20.74 -17.97
CA TYR A 598 -5.46 20.73 -19.33
C TYR A 598 -6.56 19.70 -19.54
N TYR A 599 -6.41 18.50 -18.97
CA TYR A 599 -7.43 17.47 -19.03
C TYR A 599 -8.75 17.94 -18.43
N TYR A 600 -8.74 18.61 -17.28
CA TYR A 600 -9.95 19.20 -16.70
C TYR A 600 -10.56 20.30 -17.56
N ILE A 601 -9.72 21.16 -18.13
CA ILE A 601 -10.16 22.23 -19.04
C ILE A 601 -10.84 21.66 -20.30
N ASP A 602 -10.21 20.68 -20.95
CA ASP A 602 -10.68 20.12 -22.21
C ASP A 602 -11.99 19.33 -22.03
N ASN A 603 -12.22 18.77 -20.84
CA ASN A 603 -13.49 18.13 -20.45
C ASN A 603 -14.51 19.11 -19.84
N ARG A 604 -14.21 20.41 -19.79
CA ARG A 604 -15.05 21.46 -19.20
C ARG A 604 -15.37 21.28 -17.71
N TRP A 605 -14.52 20.56 -16.97
CA TRP A 605 -14.63 20.36 -15.52
C TRP A 605 -13.96 21.51 -14.77
N ARG A 606 -14.58 22.69 -14.80
CA ARG A 606 -14.04 23.92 -14.20
C ARG A 606 -13.80 23.78 -12.70
N ASP A 607 -14.76 23.21 -11.97
CA ASP A 607 -14.69 23.10 -10.51
C ASP A 607 -13.50 22.24 -10.07
N ARG A 608 -13.22 21.13 -10.77
CA ARG A 608 -12.04 20.27 -10.50
C ARG A 608 -10.72 21.01 -10.78
N ALA A 609 -10.67 21.82 -11.84
CA ALA A 609 -9.50 22.63 -12.14
C ALA A 609 -9.26 23.73 -11.10
N HIS A 610 -10.33 24.39 -10.62
CA HIS A 610 -10.28 25.39 -9.56
C HIS A 610 -9.87 24.78 -8.23
N GLN A 611 -10.44 23.63 -7.88
CA GLN A 611 -10.09 22.86 -6.68
C GLN A 611 -8.62 22.45 -6.69
N LEU A 612 -8.07 22.04 -7.84
CA LEU A 612 -6.65 21.72 -7.97
C LEU A 612 -5.74 22.93 -7.68
N VAL A 613 -6.07 24.11 -8.23
CA VAL A 613 -5.30 25.34 -7.96
C VAL A 613 -5.42 25.75 -6.49
N ARG A 614 -6.62 25.64 -5.91
CA ARG A 614 -6.85 25.88 -4.48
C ARG A 614 -5.99 24.98 -3.60
N ARG A 615 -5.99 23.66 -3.83
CA ARG A 615 -5.18 22.69 -3.06
C ARG A 615 -3.69 23.02 -3.09
N VAL A 616 -3.16 23.43 -4.25
CA VAL A 616 -1.75 23.86 -4.38
C VAL A 616 -1.45 25.09 -3.52
N LEU A 617 -2.32 26.10 -3.55
CA LEU A 617 -2.15 27.33 -2.77
C LEU A 617 -2.23 27.09 -1.26
N GLU A 618 -3.19 26.28 -0.83
CA GLU A 618 -3.35 25.90 0.58
C GLU A 618 -2.18 25.05 1.07
N MET A 619 -1.67 24.13 0.23
CA MET A 619 -0.45 23.38 0.52
C MET A 619 0.77 24.30 0.66
N PHE A 620 0.97 25.29 -0.23
CA PHE A 620 2.08 26.24 -0.10
C PHE A 620 2.01 27.06 1.19
N HIS A 621 0.81 27.49 1.59
CA HIS A 621 0.59 28.14 2.87
C HIS A 621 0.93 27.20 4.04
N ALA A 622 0.42 25.96 4.02
CA ALA A 622 0.71 24.97 5.05
C ALA A 622 2.22 24.73 5.21
N TYR A 623 2.95 24.56 4.10
CA TYR A 623 4.40 24.37 4.12
C TYR A 623 5.14 25.55 4.76
N GLN A 624 4.89 26.78 4.30
CA GLN A 624 5.67 27.92 4.79
C GLN A 624 5.23 28.42 6.17
N VAL A 625 3.94 28.37 6.48
CA VAL A 625 3.37 28.96 7.70
C VAL A 625 3.24 27.93 8.82
N VAL A 626 2.69 26.76 8.51
CA VAL A 626 2.37 25.73 9.51
C VAL A 626 3.59 24.83 9.77
N TYR A 627 4.16 24.26 8.72
CA TYR A 627 5.28 23.31 8.82
C TYR A 627 6.66 24.00 8.85
N ARG A 628 6.73 25.27 8.44
CA ARG A 628 7.97 26.06 8.30
C ARG A 628 9.02 25.35 7.42
N ALA A 629 8.55 24.70 6.36
CA ALA A 629 9.33 24.00 5.36
C ALA A 629 9.50 24.84 4.08
N ASP A 630 10.61 24.62 3.37
CA ASP A 630 10.90 25.28 2.09
C ASP A 630 10.07 24.66 0.94
N LEU A 631 9.64 25.50 -0.01
CA LEU A 631 8.94 25.07 -1.22
C LEU A 631 9.88 24.42 -2.25
N SER A 632 11.19 24.42 -2.00
CA SER A 632 12.19 23.71 -2.81
C SER A 632 12.21 24.14 -4.29
N GLY A 633 11.77 25.37 -4.59
CA GLY A 633 11.73 25.92 -5.95
C GLY A 633 10.54 25.45 -6.80
N THR A 634 9.60 24.70 -6.23
CA THR A 634 8.40 24.19 -6.94
C THR A 634 7.44 25.31 -7.36
N GLU A 635 7.43 26.41 -6.60
CA GLU A 635 6.62 27.61 -6.85
C GLU A 635 6.94 28.31 -8.17
N ARG A 636 8.14 28.08 -8.74
CA ARG A 636 8.54 28.62 -10.05
C ARG A 636 7.58 28.23 -11.17
N TRP A 637 6.99 27.03 -11.09
CA TRP A 637 6.10 26.50 -12.12
C TRP A 637 4.64 26.80 -11.86
N PHE A 638 4.32 27.28 -10.66
CA PHE A 638 2.96 27.66 -10.27
C PHE A 638 2.38 28.72 -11.20
N SER A 639 3.15 29.79 -11.49
CA SER A 639 2.69 30.90 -12.35
C SER A 639 2.16 30.43 -13.70
N TYR A 640 2.92 29.56 -14.37
CA TYR A 640 2.53 29.04 -15.69
C TYR A 640 1.30 28.13 -15.61
N PHE A 641 1.26 27.23 -14.63
CA PHE A 641 0.13 26.33 -14.40
C PHE A 641 -1.16 27.11 -14.05
N ALA A 642 -1.11 27.94 -13.01
CA ALA A 642 -2.26 28.65 -12.48
C ALA A 642 -2.85 29.65 -13.49
N VAL A 643 -2.02 30.42 -14.20
CA VAL A 643 -2.51 31.37 -15.20
C VAL A 643 -3.16 30.67 -16.40
N ILE A 644 -2.65 29.51 -16.83
CA ILE A 644 -3.32 28.74 -17.89
C ILE A 644 -4.70 28.24 -17.43
N VAL A 645 -4.78 27.69 -16.21
CA VAL A 645 -6.06 27.24 -15.64
C VAL A 645 -7.02 28.43 -15.55
N GLY A 646 -6.61 29.54 -14.94
CA GLY A 646 -7.44 30.73 -14.77
C GLY A 646 -7.94 31.30 -16.10
N THR A 647 -7.03 31.52 -17.05
CA THR A 647 -7.38 32.11 -18.35
C THR A 647 -8.26 31.21 -19.21
N LYS A 648 -8.22 29.88 -19.05
CA LYS A 648 -9.05 28.95 -19.83
C LYS A 648 -10.37 28.57 -19.16
N THR A 649 -10.46 28.65 -17.83
CA THR A 649 -11.66 28.23 -17.08
C THR A 649 -12.57 29.39 -16.67
N GLY A 650 -12.05 30.61 -16.53
CA GLY A 650 -12.78 31.78 -16.05
C GLY A 650 -12.51 33.06 -16.86
N PRO A 651 -13.00 34.22 -16.35
CA PRO A 651 -12.69 35.53 -16.93
C PRO A 651 -11.19 35.83 -16.84
N LEU A 652 -10.70 36.75 -17.67
CA LEU A 652 -9.27 37.10 -17.66
C LEU A 652 -8.80 37.65 -16.31
N ASP A 653 -9.70 38.27 -15.55
CA ASP A 653 -9.49 38.74 -14.16
C ASP A 653 -8.95 37.64 -13.24
N LEU A 654 -9.46 36.41 -13.38
CA LEU A 654 -8.98 35.25 -12.62
C LEU A 654 -7.53 34.91 -12.97
N GLY A 655 -7.17 34.99 -14.25
CA GLY A 655 -5.79 34.81 -14.72
C GLY A 655 -4.85 35.87 -14.19
N VAL A 656 -5.27 37.14 -14.15
CA VAL A 656 -4.50 38.25 -13.58
C VAL A 656 -4.33 38.10 -12.05
N GLY A 657 -5.39 37.71 -11.34
CA GLY A 657 -5.31 37.46 -9.90
C GLY A 657 -4.39 36.29 -9.54
N LEU A 658 -4.40 35.20 -10.31
CA LEU A 658 -3.47 34.07 -10.15
C LEU A 658 -2.04 34.44 -10.52
N PHE A 659 -1.84 35.34 -11.48
CA PHE A 659 -0.53 35.91 -11.78
C PHE A 659 0.00 36.73 -10.60
N ALA A 660 -0.83 37.58 -10.00
CA ALA A 660 -0.46 38.34 -8.79
C ALA A 660 -0.10 37.42 -7.61
N ALA A 661 -0.87 36.34 -7.39
CA ALA A 661 -0.52 35.31 -6.40
C ALA A 661 0.84 34.65 -6.69
N SER A 662 1.17 34.43 -7.97
CA SER A 662 2.46 33.87 -8.35
C SER A 662 3.65 34.82 -8.09
N ILE A 663 3.46 36.14 -8.26
CA ILE A 663 4.47 37.15 -7.88
C ILE A 663 4.67 37.15 -6.36
N ALA A 664 3.60 36.99 -5.58
CA ALA A 664 3.70 36.89 -4.11
C ALA A 664 4.51 35.68 -3.65
N LEU A 665 4.54 34.60 -4.45
CA LEU A 665 5.18 33.34 -4.10
C LEU A 665 6.63 33.23 -4.59
N SER A 666 7.01 33.89 -5.70
CA SER A 666 8.32 33.70 -6.35
C SER A 666 9.03 35.01 -6.66
N ASP A 667 10.30 35.08 -6.29
CA ASP A 667 11.19 36.24 -6.54
C ASP A 667 11.85 36.20 -7.94
N ARG A 668 11.40 35.31 -8.84
CA ARG A 668 12.08 35.01 -10.12
C ARG A 668 11.33 35.54 -11.35
N THR A 669 12.06 35.56 -12.47
CA THR A 669 11.57 36.04 -13.78
C THR A 669 10.25 35.42 -14.21
N VAL A 670 9.34 36.26 -14.72
CA VAL A 670 8.06 35.83 -15.28
C VAL A 670 8.30 34.90 -16.46
N ASN A 671 7.59 33.77 -16.49
CA ASN A 671 7.66 32.84 -17.61
C ASN A 671 7.10 33.53 -18.88
N PRO A 672 7.85 33.61 -19.99
CA PRO A 672 7.41 34.35 -21.19
C PRO A 672 6.11 33.81 -21.77
N LYS A 673 5.80 32.52 -21.55
CA LYS A 673 4.52 31.94 -21.99
C LYS A 673 3.32 32.51 -21.23
N VAL A 674 3.49 32.93 -19.97
CA VAL A 674 2.45 33.58 -19.17
C VAL A 674 2.09 34.93 -19.77
N ALA A 675 3.11 35.74 -20.10
CA ALA A 675 2.95 37.02 -20.78
C ALA A 675 2.17 36.86 -22.10
N THR A 676 2.58 35.92 -22.96
CA THR A 676 1.88 35.66 -24.22
C THR A 676 0.41 35.27 -24.01
N LYS A 677 0.09 34.46 -22.98
CA LYS A 677 -1.28 34.01 -22.71
C LYS A 677 -2.19 35.12 -22.21
N LEU A 678 -1.70 36.00 -21.35
CA LEU A 678 -2.45 37.14 -20.85
C LEU A 678 -2.66 38.19 -21.96
N THR A 679 -1.62 38.51 -22.74
CA THR A 679 -1.74 39.43 -23.89
C THR A 679 -2.68 38.89 -24.97
N ALA A 680 -2.64 37.58 -25.28
CA ALA A 680 -3.50 36.99 -26.30
C ALA A 680 -5.01 37.06 -25.98
N LYS A 681 -5.38 37.27 -24.72
CA LYS A 681 -6.77 37.40 -24.28
C LYS A 681 -7.17 38.83 -23.91
N ARG A 682 -6.28 39.81 -24.15
CA ARG A 682 -6.42 41.21 -23.72
C ARG A 682 -7.77 41.83 -24.07
N ASP A 683 -8.31 41.52 -25.26
CA ASP A 683 -9.53 42.17 -25.77
C ASP A 683 -10.83 41.62 -25.16
N SER A 684 -10.76 40.84 -24.07
CA SER A 684 -11.92 40.22 -23.42
C SER A 684 -12.62 41.09 -22.35
N SER A 685 -11.99 42.16 -21.86
CA SER A 685 -12.56 43.08 -20.85
C SER A 685 -11.82 44.41 -20.79
N GLU A 686 -12.53 45.55 -20.78
CA GLU A 686 -11.96 46.92 -20.81
C GLU A 686 -10.99 47.19 -19.64
N HIS A 687 -11.32 46.75 -18.43
CA HIS A 687 -10.50 46.97 -17.22
C HIS A 687 -9.19 46.17 -17.23
N VAL A 688 -9.15 45.08 -17.99
CA VAL A 688 -7.98 44.20 -18.07
C VAL A 688 -7.01 44.67 -19.14
N ILE A 689 -7.49 45.36 -20.18
CA ILE A 689 -6.64 45.97 -21.21
C ILE A 689 -5.62 46.90 -20.56
N GLU A 690 -6.06 47.74 -19.62
CA GLU A 690 -5.21 48.73 -18.97
C GLU A 690 -4.15 48.08 -18.05
N VAL A 691 -4.53 47.03 -17.32
CA VAL A 691 -3.61 46.28 -16.45
C VAL A 691 -2.57 45.52 -17.26
N VAL A 692 -2.98 44.84 -18.34
CA VAL A 692 -2.06 44.12 -19.23
C VAL A 692 -1.13 45.09 -19.96
N ALA A 693 -1.63 46.24 -20.42
CA ALA A 693 -0.79 47.27 -21.02
C ALA A 693 0.26 47.82 -20.04
N GLU A 694 -0.09 47.98 -18.76
CA GLU A 694 0.86 48.42 -17.74
C GLU A 694 1.90 47.33 -17.39
N LEU A 695 1.49 46.05 -17.36
CA LEU A 695 2.42 44.91 -17.25
C LEU A 695 3.42 44.85 -18.41
N GLU A 696 2.96 45.15 -19.64
CA GLU A 696 3.81 45.23 -20.82
C GLU A 696 4.82 46.39 -20.72
N LYS A 697 4.44 47.56 -20.18
CA LYS A 697 5.36 48.69 -19.93
C LYS A 697 6.44 48.35 -18.90
N CYS A 698 6.08 47.57 -17.88
CA CYS A 698 7.03 47.02 -16.91
C CYS A 698 7.95 45.95 -17.53
N GLY A 699 7.71 45.53 -18.78
CA GLY A 699 8.51 44.52 -19.47
C GLY A 699 8.36 43.12 -18.87
N TRP A 700 7.26 42.86 -18.16
CA TRP A 700 7.04 41.63 -17.39
C TRP A 700 8.13 41.33 -16.35
N ASP A 701 8.87 42.34 -15.91
CA ASP A 701 9.87 42.21 -14.86
C ASP A 701 9.22 42.32 -13.47
N PRO A 702 9.34 41.29 -12.60
CA PRO A 702 8.69 41.30 -11.27
C PRO A 702 9.04 42.52 -10.43
N HIS A 703 10.30 42.98 -10.48
CA HIS A 703 10.76 44.12 -9.69
C HIS A 703 10.10 45.43 -10.17
N ARG A 704 10.10 45.67 -11.48
CA ARG A 704 9.40 46.82 -12.09
C ARG A 704 7.89 46.77 -11.91
N ILE A 705 7.28 45.58 -11.87
CA ILE A 705 5.85 45.40 -11.58
C ILE A 705 5.56 45.80 -10.14
N LEU A 706 6.34 45.30 -9.18
CA LEU A 706 6.17 45.60 -7.75
C LEU A 706 6.42 47.09 -7.43
N CYS A 707 7.26 47.77 -8.20
CA CYS A 707 7.50 49.22 -8.06
C CYS A 707 6.46 50.09 -8.80
N SER A 708 5.54 49.51 -9.58
CA SER A 708 4.53 50.28 -10.32
C SER A 708 3.34 50.63 -9.43
N ASP A 709 3.20 51.90 -9.09
CA ASP A 709 2.06 52.40 -8.32
C ASP A 709 0.72 52.21 -9.05
N ALA A 710 0.73 52.25 -10.38
CA ALA A 710 -0.45 51.97 -11.21
C ALA A 710 -0.98 50.54 -11.03
N LEU A 711 -0.09 49.58 -10.75
CA LEU A 711 -0.44 48.17 -10.54
C LEU A 711 -0.64 47.83 -9.06
N MET A 712 0.07 48.49 -8.15
CA MET A 712 0.18 48.06 -6.75
C MET A 712 -0.60 48.91 -5.75
N LEU A 713 -0.94 50.17 -6.07
CA LEU A 713 -1.78 51.02 -5.21
C LEU A 713 -3.25 50.87 -5.56
N GLU A 714 -4.11 50.94 -4.55
CA GLU A 714 -5.54 51.09 -4.78
C GLU A 714 -5.87 52.49 -5.35
N PRO A 715 -6.98 52.65 -6.09
CA PRO A 715 -7.40 53.93 -6.65
C PRO A 715 -7.35 55.13 -5.68
N GLN A 716 -7.78 54.91 -4.44
CA GLN A 716 -7.81 55.93 -3.39
C GLN A 716 -6.39 56.31 -2.92
N GLU A 717 -5.48 55.34 -2.91
CA GLU A 717 -4.08 55.54 -2.54
C GLU A 717 -3.32 56.27 -3.65
N ARG A 718 -3.63 55.98 -4.92
CA ARG A 718 -3.05 56.70 -6.08
C ARG A 718 -3.44 58.18 -6.11
N ALA A 719 -4.71 58.47 -5.89
CA ALA A 719 -5.20 59.86 -5.81
C ALA A 719 -4.52 60.64 -4.67
N SER A 720 -4.11 59.96 -3.59
CA SER A 720 -3.37 60.55 -2.47
C SER A 720 -1.87 60.71 -2.75
N ALA A 721 -1.28 59.81 -3.54
CA ALA A 721 0.12 59.87 -3.97
C ALA A 721 0.36 60.97 -5.03
N GLU A 722 -0.57 61.16 -5.97
CA GLU A 722 -0.52 62.21 -6.99
C GLU A 722 -0.79 63.62 -6.42
N GLY A 723 -1.48 63.72 -5.28
CA GLY A 723 -1.77 64.99 -4.60
C GLY A 723 -0.65 65.53 -3.70
N GLY A 724 0.48 64.82 -3.58
CA GLY A 724 1.58 65.15 -2.66
C GLY A 724 2.69 66.07 -3.23
N GLU A 725 2.73 66.30 -4.54
CA GLU A 725 3.70 67.18 -5.18
C GLU A 725 3.04 68.49 -5.67
N GLY A 726 2.90 69.46 -4.76
CA GLY A 726 2.59 70.83 -5.14
C GLY A 726 1.90 71.65 -4.06
N GLY A 727 2.66 72.38 -3.22
CA GLY A 727 2.04 73.33 -2.29
C GLY A 727 2.92 73.93 -1.20
N TYR A 728 4.13 74.41 -1.52
CA TYR A 728 4.79 75.41 -0.67
C TYR A 728 4.44 76.82 -1.18
N GLY A 729 3.89 77.65 -0.29
CA GLY A 729 3.94 79.11 -0.46
C GLY A 729 2.61 79.84 -0.27
N ALA A 730 2.16 79.93 0.98
CA ALA A 730 1.26 80.99 1.40
C ALA A 730 1.98 82.35 1.38
N ASN A 731 1.41 83.36 0.70
CA ASN A 731 1.27 84.72 1.24
C ASN A 731 0.56 85.66 0.26
N GLY A 732 -0.30 86.53 0.82
CA GLY A 732 -0.65 87.81 0.21
C GLY A 732 -2.15 88.05 0.04
N GLY A 733 -2.78 88.67 1.03
CA GLY A 733 -4.16 89.13 0.97
C GLY A 733 -4.37 90.40 0.15
N GLY A 734 -5.64 90.80 0.04
CA GLY A 734 -6.08 92.08 -0.52
C GLY A 734 -7.48 91.95 -1.11
N GLY A 735 -8.42 92.75 -0.59
CA GLY A 735 -9.85 92.65 -0.89
C GLY A 735 -10.30 93.40 -2.15
N GLY A 736 -11.61 93.46 -2.37
CA GLY A 736 -12.19 94.36 -3.36
C GLY A 736 -13.41 93.82 -4.14
N ALA A 737 -14.59 94.00 -3.55
CA ALA A 737 -15.87 94.41 -4.16
C ALA A 737 -16.24 94.07 -5.63
N ALA A 738 -17.45 93.51 -5.73
CA ALA A 738 -18.60 93.94 -6.55
C ALA A 738 -18.59 93.81 -8.08
N ARG A 739 -19.49 92.96 -8.59
CA ARG A 739 -20.72 93.31 -9.35
C ARG A 739 -21.27 92.04 -10.03
N ASP A 740 -22.53 91.90 -10.41
CA ASP A 740 -23.86 92.27 -9.92
C ASP A 740 -24.83 91.69 -10.98
N SER A 741 -26.00 91.25 -10.52
CA SER A 741 -27.27 91.22 -11.28
C SER A 741 -27.39 90.26 -12.48
N SER A 742 -28.50 89.54 -12.71
CA SER A 742 -29.84 89.49 -12.09
C SER A 742 -30.68 88.46 -12.85
N SER A 743 -31.52 87.67 -12.18
CA SER A 743 -32.97 87.63 -12.49
C SER A 743 -33.77 86.92 -11.38
N HIS A 744 -34.97 87.45 -11.18
CA HIS A 744 -36.00 87.25 -10.14
C HIS A 744 -36.40 85.78 -9.84
N HIS A 745 -36.48 85.35 -8.57
CA HIS A 745 -37.49 85.56 -7.50
C HIS A 745 -38.73 84.64 -7.53
N HIS A 746 -38.79 83.78 -6.49
CA HIS A 746 -39.96 83.29 -5.73
C HIS A 746 -41.01 82.41 -6.45
N HIS A 747 -41.62 81.35 -5.88
CA HIS A 747 -41.79 80.93 -4.48
C HIS A 747 -42.30 79.45 -4.44
N THR A 748 -41.83 78.68 -3.44
CA THR A 748 -42.54 77.67 -2.60
C THR A 748 -43.35 76.47 -3.16
N ARG A 749 -42.84 75.28 -2.79
CA ARG A 749 -43.46 74.20 -1.96
C ARG A 749 -44.63 73.35 -2.54
N GLY A 750 -44.37 72.04 -2.67
CA GLY A 750 -45.39 70.98 -2.60
C GLY A 750 -45.02 69.67 -3.32
N SER A 751 -44.73 68.59 -2.57
CA SER A 751 -44.98 67.18 -2.99
C SER A 751 -46.51 66.91 -2.95
N PRO A 752 -47.12 65.85 -3.56
CA PRO A 752 -46.57 64.51 -3.92
C PRO A 752 -47.06 63.84 -5.24
N VAL A 753 -46.30 62.83 -5.75
CA VAL A 753 -46.65 61.42 -6.21
C VAL A 753 -48.05 61.14 -6.84
N PRO A 754 -48.28 60.11 -7.72
CA PRO A 754 -47.56 59.46 -8.85
C PRO A 754 -48.48 59.22 -10.10
N ALA A 755 -48.09 58.26 -10.99
CA ALA A 755 -48.90 57.48 -11.96
C ALA A 755 -48.77 57.91 -13.44
N THR A 756 -48.78 57.09 -14.50
CA THR A 756 -48.72 55.63 -14.79
C THR A 756 -48.83 55.49 -16.34
N HIS A 757 -48.52 54.30 -16.90
CA HIS A 757 -48.87 53.79 -18.26
C HIS A 757 -48.04 54.35 -19.45
N GLU A 758 -47.64 53.60 -20.50
CA GLU A 758 -47.86 52.21 -20.94
C GLU A 758 -46.99 51.86 -22.17
N ASN A 759 -46.60 50.58 -22.29
CA ASN A 759 -46.51 49.68 -23.48
C ASN A 759 -45.85 50.17 -24.80
N ALA A 760 -45.08 49.43 -25.60
CA ALA A 760 -44.49 48.07 -25.72
C ALA A 760 -43.93 48.01 -27.19
N PRO A 761 -43.53 46.87 -27.82
CA PRO A 761 -42.49 45.87 -27.50
C PRO A 761 -41.57 45.50 -28.71
N GLY A 762 -40.55 44.66 -28.46
CA GLY A 762 -40.27 43.49 -29.33
C GLY A 762 -38.95 43.44 -30.12
N LYS A 763 -38.00 42.62 -29.63
CA LYS A 763 -37.42 41.44 -30.32
C LYS A 763 -36.36 40.76 -29.45
N ASP A 764 -36.80 39.73 -28.74
CA ASP A 764 -35.94 38.75 -28.06
C ASP A 764 -35.39 37.71 -29.06
N SER A 765 -34.11 37.36 -28.89
CA SER A 765 -33.43 36.27 -29.60
C SER A 765 -33.25 35.08 -28.66
N ILE A 766 -33.66 33.89 -29.11
CA ILE A 766 -33.97 32.69 -28.33
C ILE A 766 -32.75 31.73 -28.25
N TYR A 767 -31.52 32.23 -28.10
CA TYR A 767 -30.33 31.38 -27.92
C TYR A 767 -29.35 31.88 -26.85
N THR A 768 -29.82 32.08 -25.61
CA THR A 768 -28.94 32.14 -24.42
C THR A 768 -29.66 31.58 -23.20
N SER A 769 -29.69 30.25 -23.03
CA SER A 769 -30.11 29.64 -21.77
C SER A 769 -28.90 29.35 -20.86
N VAL A 770 -28.79 30.19 -19.83
CA VAL A 770 -28.47 29.92 -18.42
C VAL A 770 -27.25 29.03 -18.11
N GLY A 771 -26.20 29.68 -17.60
CA GLY A 771 -24.96 29.06 -17.10
C GLY A 771 -23.79 30.05 -16.92
N GLN A 772 -23.96 31.31 -17.34
CA GLN A 772 -23.06 32.39 -16.94
C GLN A 772 -23.60 32.99 -15.63
N GLY A 773 -23.03 32.54 -14.50
CA GLY A 773 -23.15 33.29 -13.27
C GLY A 773 -22.63 34.72 -13.49
N PRO A 774 -23.28 35.75 -12.91
CA PRO A 774 -22.84 37.12 -13.08
C PRO A 774 -21.41 37.27 -12.59
N SER A 775 -20.57 37.90 -13.41
CA SER A 775 -19.26 38.39 -12.98
C SER A 775 -19.45 39.18 -11.68
N SER A 776 -18.66 38.85 -10.67
CA SER A 776 -18.70 39.45 -9.34
C SER A 776 -18.14 40.88 -9.29
N PHE A 777 -18.00 41.53 -10.46
CA PHE A 777 -17.87 42.99 -10.62
C PHE A 777 -19.22 43.73 -10.61
N ALA A 778 -20.35 43.05 -10.38
CA ALA A 778 -21.67 43.69 -10.27
C ALA A 778 -21.86 44.60 -9.02
N ASN A 779 -20.81 44.90 -8.25
CA ASN A 779 -20.83 45.98 -7.27
C ASN A 779 -20.51 47.30 -7.98
N ALA A 780 -21.56 48.08 -8.28
CA ALA A 780 -21.48 49.36 -8.97
C ALA A 780 -20.53 50.42 -8.35
N HIS A 781 -20.05 50.21 -7.12
CA HIS A 781 -19.08 51.07 -6.46
C HIS A 781 -17.60 50.83 -6.84
N LEU A 782 -17.27 49.77 -7.60
CA LEU A 782 -15.92 49.51 -8.10
C LEU A 782 -15.70 49.98 -9.56
N LEU A 783 -16.73 50.51 -10.23
CA LEU A 783 -16.77 50.75 -11.68
C LEU A 783 -16.13 52.06 -12.17
N SER A 784 -15.46 52.84 -11.32
CA SER A 784 -14.85 54.10 -11.77
C SER A 784 -13.33 54.13 -11.67
N ALA A 785 -12.67 53.05 -11.26
CA ALA A 785 -11.23 53.06 -11.08
C ALA A 785 -10.53 51.73 -11.33
N ARG A 786 -9.39 51.80 -12.04
CA ARG A 786 -8.46 50.70 -12.30
C ARG A 786 -8.18 49.90 -11.01
N PRO A 787 -8.54 48.62 -10.88
CA PRO A 787 -8.23 47.82 -9.70
C PRO A 787 -6.73 47.52 -9.57
N SER A 788 -6.21 47.38 -8.34
CA SER A 788 -4.82 46.95 -8.11
C SER A 788 -4.66 45.43 -8.29
N LEU A 789 -3.41 44.96 -8.44
CA LEU A 789 -3.07 43.53 -8.44
C LEU A 789 -3.49 42.83 -7.12
N VAL A 790 -3.51 43.56 -6.00
CA VAL A 790 -3.99 43.03 -4.71
C VAL A 790 -5.50 42.75 -4.78
N THR A 791 -6.27 43.65 -5.41
CA THR A 791 -7.71 43.47 -5.61
C THR A 791 -8.00 42.31 -6.57
N TYR A 792 -7.28 42.18 -7.69
CA TYR A 792 -7.42 41.03 -8.58
C TYR A 792 -7.09 39.70 -7.88
N MET A 793 -6.02 39.66 -7.07
CA MET A 793 -5.66 38.48 -6.29
C MET A 793 -6.77 38.11 -5.29
N TYR A 794 -7.30 39.10 -4.55
CA TYR A 794 -8.38 38.86 -3.59
C TYR A 794 -9.64 38.26 -4.26
N VAL A 795 -10.06 38.82 -5.39
CA VAL A 795 -11.21 38.31 -6.16
C VAL A 795 -10.93 36.87 -6.63
N ALA A 796 -9.74 36.60 -7.17
CA ALA A 796 -9.36 35.26 -7.59
C ALA A 796 -9.37 34.24 -6.43
N MET A 797 -8.83 34.59 -5.26
CA MET A 797 -8.83 33.70 -4.10
C MET A 797 -10.24 33.38 -3.61
N ARG A 798 -11.12 34.41 -3.58
CA ARG A 798 -12.53 34.25 -3.21
C ARG A 798 -13.27 33.35 -4.19
N ASP A 799 -13.09 33.58 -5.48
CA ASP A 799 -13.78 32.82 -6.54
C ASP A 799 -13.30 31.36 -6.59
N LEU A 800 -12.04 31.08 -6.23
CA LEU A 800 -11.51 29.72 -6.05
C LEU A 800 -11.89 29.07 -4.71
N GLY A 801 -12.50 29.82 -3.79
CA GLY A 801 -12.87 29.36 -2.46
C GLY A 801 -11.66 29.07 -1.55
N VAL A 802 -10.52 29.72 -1.77
CA VAL A 802 -9.30 29.56 -0.97
C VAL A 802 -9.54 30.04 0.46
N GLU A 803 -9.02 29.32 1.45
CA GLU A 803 -9.13 29.74 2.85
C GLU A 803 -8.67 31.19 3.09
N ARG A 804 -9.38 31.89 3.98
CA ARG A 804 -9.08 33.29 4.30
C ARG A 804 -7.65 33.48 4.82
N LYS A 805 -7.14 32.55 5.62
CA LYS A 805 -5.78 32.59 6.16
C LYS A 805 -4.72 32.54 5.05
N THR A 806 -4.89 31.63 4.09
CA THR A 806 -4.05 31.52 2.88
C THR A 806 -4.12 32.79 2.04
N SER A 807 -5.31 33.36 1.87
CA SER A 807 -5.52 34.60 1.11
C SER A 807 -4.85 35.81 1.77
N ASP A 808 -5.00 35.94 3.09
CA ASP A 808 -4.37 37.00 3.88
C ASP A 808 -2.83 36.87 3.85
N TRP A 809 -2.32 35.65 3.95
CA TRP A 809 -0.89 35.36 3.83
C TRP A 809 -0.30 35.74 2.46
N LEU A 810 -0.96 35.39 1.35
CA LEU A 810 -0.52 35.79 0.00
C LEU A 810 -0.52 37.31 -0.17
N ARG A 811 -1.54 38.00 0.35
CA ARG A 811 -1.60 39.47 0.35
C ARG A 811 -0.43 40.07 1.11
N ASP A 812 -0.15 39.56 2.30
CA ASP A 812 0.90 40.10 3.15
C ASP A 812 2.29 39.83 2.54
N LYS A 813 2.47 38.66 1.91
CA LYS A 813 3.66 38.37 1.09
C LYS A 813 3.84 39.33 -0.09
N LEU A 814 2.78 39.58 -0.85
CA LEU A 814 2.85 40.48 -2.01
C LEU A 814 3.21 41.92 -1.57
N ARG A 815 2.68 42.36 -0.42
CA ARG A 815 3.03 43.65 0.18
C ARG A 815 4.47 43.70 0.68
N ALA A 816 4.94 42.62 1.32
CA ALA A 816 6.32 42.51 1.78
C ALA A 816 7.30 42.54 0.58
N ALA A 817 7.00 41.78 -0.48
CA ALA A 817 7.80 41.77 -1.71
C ALA A 817 7.88 43.17 -2.35
N ARG A 818 6.78 43.93 -2.34
CA ARG A 818 6.78 45.33 -2.77
C ARG A 818 7.67 46.21 -1.90
N GLN A 819 7.57 46.09 -0.58
CA GLN A 819 8.41 46.87 0.34
C GLN A 819 9.89 46.58 0.14
N GLU A 820 10.26 45.32 -0.09
CA GLU A 820 11.62 44.91 -0.41
C GLU A 820 12.10 45.44 -1.77
N ALA A 821 11.25 45.38 -2.80
CA ALA A 821 11.55 45.95 -4.12
C ALA A 821 11.76 47.48 -4.05
N LEU A 822 10.95 48.20 -3.29
CA LEU A 822 11.12 49.64 -3.06
C LEU A 822 12.37 49.96 -2.24
N ALA A 823 12.70 49.13 -1.23
CA ALA A 823 13.89 49.31 -0.41
C ALA A 823 15.19 49.06 -1.18
N SER A 824 15.20 48.09 -2.10
CA SER A 824 16.32 47.80 -3.00
C SER A 824 16.50 48.85 -4.11
N HIS A 825 15.48 49.69 -4.35
CA HIS A 825 15.51 50.81 -5.30
C HIS A 825 16.02 52.14 -4.68
N LYS A 826 16.60 52.15 -3.47
CA LYS A 826 17.27 53.36 -2.97
C LYS A 826 18.46 53.72 -3.87
N PRO A 827 18.51 54.93 -4.45
CA PRO A 827 19.59 55.34 -5.32
C PRO A 827 20.91 55.40 -4.54
N ARG A 828 21.98 54.97 -5.19
CA ARG A 828 23.35 55.26 -4.76
C ARG A 828 23.72 56.69 -5.11
#